data_AF-A0A931TQV9-F1
#
_entry.id   AF-A0A931TQV9-F1
#
_cell.length_a   1.000
_cell.length_b   1.000
_cell.length_c   1.000
_cell.angle_alpha   90.00
_cell.angle_beta   90.00
_cell.angle_gamma   90.00
#
_symmetry.space_group_name_H-M   'P 1'
#
loop_
_entity.id
_entity.type
_entity.pdbx_description
1 polymer ?
#
loop_
_entity_poly.entity_id
_entity_poly.type
_entity_poly.pdbx_seq_one_letter_code
_entity_poly.pdbx_strand_id
1 'polypeptide(L)'
;MKITFFIITFIFVNECCLAQNLGFCGSYDIGVNNKISNCNNESESWNEKYRISSFWQANDNVPIKTILVNWIVCQKDDGSNAWQDIPQFRNQVQLMFDRINDIYSNVQEKGYDLICEPEINYITDTKIRFELNDIIFIKNDLFNSSNSGFSIMTWLHNNFPETKYALNHIFTMPPPQGGTWGYYSYNLLDEYSFIHTYFSMYSDWYVVWDDHVNHIAHEYAHSVGLHHTYDSEILNMNHYEYLNDVFGECGQNSCCNPSPDYSCYLTNDCFWNTASFPFNIMSGSANSRYISPKQSGRMHRSLSLYDNNFVVNNIFMHKYVKEITPYVNPMEIIQNEIWDFKIKLYQNLIIKTGNTLTIKCEVMMPNNGKIIIEPGASLIIDGGKITNYYFLEDERKDFWEGIEIWGNSAQTQTQGHQGTLIMKNGAILENAHEAIQVWKPDDWASTGGIINATNSYFKNNWRSIAFLYYHSLNNNNIEIKNKGYIADCEFTWDDNFFRNDANCGISMYHVNGVRIYRSKFIDNRTNVSTWTNRPVGIGSIDAGYSVLGRYASPTLPQNQTQDAYFNPNLPYCEFKNLEIGIDASNATSSFPFLVDNSQFENCGFGIYLSSHWNATVIRNKFEANNNKPSAMPYMKQLNFNWCSGYKVEGNVFNNSTFGALGCLVYNSQHEPNQIYR
;
A
#
# COMPACT_ATOMS: atom_id res chain seq x y z
N MET A 1 15.68 -46.83 -67.91
CA MET A 1 16.25 -45.69 -67.17
C MET A 1 15.35 -45.47 -65.96
N LYS A 2 15.72 -46.01 -64.80
CA LYS A 2 14.88 -46.07 -63.59
C LYS A 2 15.16 -44.84 -62.73
N ILE A 3 14.09 -44.14 -62.36
CA ILE A 3 14.10 -42.98 -61.45
C ILE A 3 14.05 -43.52 -60.02
N THR A 4 15.05 -43.17 -59.22
CA THR A 4 15.16 -43.54 -57.81
C THR A 4 14.54 -42.43 -56.95
N PHE A 5 13.43 -42.73 -56.28
CA PHE A 5 12.85 -41.91 -55.22
C PHE A 5 13.66 -42.14 -53.92
N PHE A 6 14.22 -41.08 -53.35
CA PHE A 6 14.74 -41.09 -51.97
C PHE A 6 13.57 -40.76 -51.03
N ILE A 7 13.16 -41.74 -50.23
CA ILE A 7 12.27 -41.55 -49.09
C ILE A 7 13.15 -41.12 -47.92
N ILE A 8 13.03 -39.86 -47.50
CA ILE A 8 13.61 -39.36 -46.25
C ILE A 8 12.58 -39.62 -45.15
N THR A 9 12.85 -40.63 -44.34
CA THR A 9 12.08 -40.95 -43.13
C THR A 9 12.41 -39.90 -42.07
N PHE A 10 11.50 -38.96 -41.80
CA PHE A 10 11.56 -38.14 -40.60
C PHE A 10 11.21 -39.03 -39.40
N ILE A 11 12.22 -39.35 -38.60
CA ILE A 11 12.04 -39.97 -37.29
C ILE A 11 11.61 -38.82 -36.35
N PHE A 12 10.30 -38.74 -36.08
CA PHE A 12 9.80 -38.02 -34.91
C PHE A 12 10.24 -38.82 -33.68
N VAL A 13 11.27 -38.35 -32.99
CA VAL A 13 11.53 -38.78 -31.62
C VAL A 13 10.52 -38.05 -30.75
N ASN A 14 9.45 -38.75 -30.34
CA ASN A 14 8.62 -38.32 -29.23
C ASN A 14 9.47 -38.44 -27.95
N GLU A 15 10.24 -37.40 -27.63
CA GLU A 15 10.74 -37.23 -26.27
C GLU A 15 9.65 -36.52 -25.48
N CYS A 16 8.95 -37.27 -24.62
CA CYS A 16 8.25 -36.68 -23.48
C CYS A 16 9.35 -36.12 -22.57
N CYS A 17 9.63 -34.82 -22.69
CA CYS A 17 10.67 -34.16 -21.92
C CYS A 17 10.10 -33.60 -20.61
N LEU A 18 10.80 -33.90 -19.51
CA LEU A 18 10.50 -33.46 -18.15
C LEU A 18 10.91 -31.99 -17.98
N ALA A 19 10.03 -31.18 -17.39
CA ALA A 19 10.40 -29.86 -16.90
C ALA A 19 11.31 -30.01 -15.67
N GLN A 20 12.60 -29.79 -15.91
CA GLN A 20 13.62 -29.21 -15.03
C GLN A 20 13.78 -29.76 -13.61
N ASN A 21 14.97 -30.28 -13.37
CA ASN A 21 15.48 -30.59 -12.05
C ASN A 21 16.90 -30.02 -11.96
N LEU A 22 17.06 -28.71 -11.67
CA LEU A 22 18.31 -28.10 -11.24
C LEU A 22 18.08 -26.62 -10.87
N GLY A 23 18.10 -26.32 -9.57
CA GLY A 23 18.10 -24.97 -9.04
C GLY A 23 17.84 -24.99 -7.55
N PHE A 24 18.58 -24.20 -6.76
CA PHE A 24 18.25 -23.90 -5.36
C PHE A 24 16.98 -23.02 -5.33
N CYS A 25 15.86 -23.55 -5.82
CA CYS A 25 14.55 -22.95 -5.68
C CYS A 25 14.12 -23.19 -4.23
N GLY A 26 14.06 -22.13 -3.43
CA GLY A 26 13.63 -22.23 -2.03
C GLY A 26 14.69 -22.81 -1.09
N SER A 27 15.86 -22.17 -0.97
CA SER A 27 16.64 -22.32 0.26
C SER A 27 15.82 -21.76 1.44
N TYR A 28 15.61 -22.61 2.45
CA TYR A 28 15.13 -22.35 3.82
C TYR A 28 14.94 -20.88 4.17
N ASP A 29 13.82 -20.53 4.83
CA ASP A 29 13.56 -19.27 5.53
C ASP A 29 14.87 -18.54 5.91
N ILE A 30 15.41 -17.74 4.98
CA ILE A 30 16.49 -16.85 5.31
C ILE A 30 15.78 -15.70 5.98
N GLY A 31 15.62 -15.85 7.31
CA GLY A 31 15.17 -14.77 8.17
C GLY A 31 16.09 -13.59 7.95
N VAL A 32 15.68 -12.65 7.09
CA VAL A 32 16.32 -11.35 7.00
C VAL A 32 15.92 -10.61 8.27
N ASN A 33 16.69 -10.87 9.33
CA ASN A 33 16.54 -10.32 10.66
C ASN A 33 17.00 -8.87 10.68
N ASN A 34 16.21 -8.00 10.06
CA ASN A 34 16.11 -6.58 10.42
C ASN A 34 14.63 -6.21 10.44
N LYS A 35 13.80 -7.01 11.12
CA LYS A 35 12.41 -6.66 11.35
C LYS A 35 12.38 -5.44 12.28
N ILE A 36 11.80 -4.35 11.80
CA ILE A 36 11.42 -3.21 12.64
C ILE A 36 10.63 -3.79 13.81
N SER A 37 10.87 -3.33 15.04
CA SER A 37 10.44 -3.98 16.30
C SER A 37 8.96 -4.38 16.42
N ASN A 38 8.10 -3.84 15.55
CA ASN A 38 6.66 -4.03 15.55
C ASN A 38 6.13 -4.87 14.36
N CYS A 39 6.99 -5.29 13.43
CA CYS A 39 6.66 -6.08 12.24
C CYS A 39 7.15 -7.53 12.38
N ASN A 40 6.80 -8.21 13.48
CA ASN A 40 7.46 -9.46 13.90
C ASN A 40 6.82 -10.71 13.31
N ASN A 41 5.57 -10.61 12.82
CA ASN A 41 4.76 -11.74 12.34
C ASN A 41 4.53 -12.81 13.42
N GLU A 42 4.14 -12.39 14.62
CA GLU A 42 3.94 -13.24 15.78
C GLU A 42 2.48 -13.23 16.28
N SER A 43 1.64 -12.33 15.75
CA SER A 43 0.23 -12.23 16.11
C SER A 43 -0.55 -13.51 15.83
N GLU A 44 -1.63 -13.72 16.59
CA GLU A 44 -2.62 -14.77 16.32
C GLU A 44 -3.21 -14.62 14.90
N SER A 45 -3.52 -13.40 14.50
CA SER A 45 -3.98 -13.11 13.13
C SER A 45 -2.97 -13.56 12.07
N TRP A 46 -1.67 -13.34 12.27
CA TRP A 46 -0.66 -13.89 11.39
C TRP A 46 -0.66 -15.42 11.40
N ASN A 47 -0.53 -16.01 12.60
CA ASN A 47 -0.29 -17.43 12.79
C ASN A 47 -1.45 -18.34 12.37
N GLU A 48 -2.68 -17.86 12.54
CA GLU A 48 -3.90 -18.65 12.39
C GLU A 48 -4.73 -18.27 11.17
N LYS A 49 -4.41 -17.14 10.50
CA LYS A 49 -5.18 -16.63 9.35
C LYS A 49 -4.28 -16.24 8.18
N TYR A 50 -3.52 -15.15 8.30
CA TYR A 50 -2.88 -14.54 7.14
C TYR A 50 -1.70 -15.32 6.57
N ARG A 51 -0.94 -16.05 7.39
CA ARG A 51 0.13 -16.91 6.84
C ARG A 51 -0.40 -18.15 6.14
N ILE A 52 -1.66 -18.55 6.37
CA ILE A 52 -2.19 -19.83 5.90
C ILE A 52 -2.76 -19.67 4.50
N SER A 53 -2.34 -20.51 3.55
CA SER A 53 -2.76 -20.42 2.15
C SER A 53 -4.27 -20.61 1.96
N SER A 54 -4.94 -21.39 2.82
CA SER A 54 -6.39 -21.62 2.73
C SER A 54 -7.22 -20.35 2.91
N PHE A 55 -6.75 -19.36 3.67
CA PHE A 55 -7.44 -18.07 3.82
C PHE A 55 -7.52 -17.28 2.50
N TRP A 56 -6.55 -17.49 1.61
CA TRP A 56 -6.38 -16.73 0.38
C TRP A 56 -6.93 -17.43 -0.87
N GLN A 57 -7.58 -18.58 -0.72
CA GLN A 57 -8.09 -19.37 -1.84
C GLN A 57 -8.98 -18.53 -2.75
N ALA A 58 -8.77 -18.65 -4.06
CA ALA A 58 -9.55 -17.92 -5.05
C ALA A 58 -11.05 -18.26 -4.93
N ASN A 59 -11.87 -17.22 -4.89
CA ASN A 59 -13.33 -17.29 -4.90
C ASN A 59 -13.89 -15.96 -5.44
N ASP A 60 -15.21 -15.82 -5.52
CA ASP A 60 -15.87 -14.64 -6.10
C ASP A 60 -15.61 -13.33 -5.33
N ASN A 61 -15.20 -13.41 -4.06
CA ASN A 61 -14.84 -12.25 -3.24
C ASN A 61 -13.36 -11.86 -3.35
N VAL A 62 -12.55 -12.65 -4.07
CA VAL A 62 -11.13 -12.37 -4.28
C VAL A 62 -10.94 -11.60 -5.59
N PRO A 63 -10.19 -10.47 -5.56
CA PRO A 63 -9.94 -9.69 -6.76
C PRO A 63 -9.08 -10.45 -7.78
N ILE A 64 -9.34 -10.19 -9.06
CA ILE A 64 -8.40 -10.58 -10.13
C ILE A 64 -7.11 -9.76 -9.96
N LYS A 65 -5.96 -10.43 -10.06
CA LYS A 65 -4.63 -9.81 -10.08
C LYS A 65 -3.92 -10.16 -11.39
N THR A 66 -3.71 -9.17 -12.22
CA THR A 66 -3.08 -9.26 -13.53
C THR A 66 -1.64 -8.78 -13.43
N ILE A 67 -0.69 -9.65 -13.73
CA ILE A 67 0.75 -9.36 -13.70
C ILE A 67 1.17 -8.83 -15.07
N LEU A 68 1.71 -7.61 -15.09
CA LEU A 68 2.31 -7.01 -16.27
C LEU A 68 3.64 -7.69 -16.58
N VAL A 69 3.87 -8.04 -17.84
CA VAL A 69 5.09 -8.73 -18.27
C VAL A 69 5.73 -8.05 -19.47
N ASN A 70 7.03 -7.74 -19.38
CA ASN A 70 7.87 -7.37 -20.52
C ASN A 70 8.50 -8.62 -21.13
N TRP A 71 8.46 -8.74 -22.45
CA TRP A 71 9.17 -9.78 -23.19
C TRP A 71 10.50 -9.23 -23.71
N ILE A 72 11.61 -9.81 -23.24
CA ILE A 72 12.96 -9.38 -23.57
C ILE A 72 13.58 -10.41 -24.52
N VAL A 73 13.67 -10.06 -25.80
CA VAL A 73 14.13 -10.96 -26.87
C VAL A 73 15.60 -10.65 -27.19
N CYS A 74 16.50 -11.51 -26.75
CA CYS A 74 17.93 -11.36 -27.05
C CYS A 74 18.26 -12.00 -28.40
N GLN A 75 18.65 -11.17 -29.38
CA GLN A 75 19.11 -11.55 -30.72
C GLN A 75 20.64 -11.52 -30.80
N LYS A 76 21.19 -12.18 -31.83
CA LYS A 76 22.58 -11.93 -32.23
C LYS A 76 22.79 -10.48 -32.67
N ASP A 77 24.04 -10.04 -32.74
CA ASP A 77 24.42 -8.68 -33.16
C ASP A 77 23.86 -8.33 -34.54
N ASP A 78 23.77 -9.31 -35.45
CA ASP A 78 23.19 -9.17 -36.78
C ASP A 78 21.64 -9.22 -36.81
N GLY A 79 21.00 -9.44 -35.66
CA GLY A 79 19.55 -9.58 -35.51
C GLY A 79 19.01 -11.00 -35.76
N SER A 80 19.88 -11.99 -36.04
CA SER A 80 19.47 -13.37 -36.28
C SER A 80 19.34 -14.21 -35.00
N ASN A 81 18.99 -15.50 -35.15
CA ASN A 81 18.93 -16.50 -34.08
C ASN A 81 17.94 -16.17 -32.94
N ALA A 82 16.80 -15.57 -33.31
CA ALA A 82 15.70 -15.23 -32.42
C ALA A 82 14.46 -14.81 -33.25
N TRP A 83 13.33 -14.60 -32.58
CA TRP A 83 12.14 -14.00 -33.20
C TRP A 83 12.46 -12.62 -33.80
N GLN A 84 11.63 -12.20 -34.75
CA GLN A 84 11.71 -10.91 -35.44
C GLN A 84 10.50 -10.06 -35.09
N ASP A 85 10.68 -8.73 -34.99
CA ASP A 85 9.60 -7.81 -34.70
C ASP A 85 8.68 -7.58 -35.91
N ILE A 86 7.83 -8.56 -36.17
CA ILE A 86 6.86 -8.56 -37.27
C ILE A 86 5.44 -8.85 -36.76
N PRO A 87 4.38 -8.44 -37.50
CA PRO A 87 3.00 -8.63 -37.04
C PRO A 87 2.64 -10.07 -36.68
N GLN A 88 3.19 -11.06 -37.39
CA GLN A 88 2.98 -12.48 -37.11
C GLN A 88 3.49 -12.87 -35.72
N PHE A 89 4.69 -12.40 -35.37
CA PHE A 89 5.27 -12.62 -34.05
C PHE A 89 4.42 -11.94 -32.97
N ARG A 90 4.06 -10.67 -33.15
CA ARG A 90 3.22 -9.95 -32.17
C ARG A 90 1.86 -10.62 -31.95
N ASN A 91 1.24 -11.14 -33.01
CA ASN A 91 0.01 -11.95 -32.89
C ASN A 91 0.24 -13.25 -32.12
N GLN A 92 1.39 -13.90 -32.30
CA GLN A 92 1.75 -15.10 -31.55
C GLN A 92 2.02 -14.80 -30.07
N VAL A 93 2.62 -13.66 -29.73
CA VAL A 93 2.77 -13.23 -28.34
C VAL A 93 1.40 -12.99 -27.70
N GLN A 94 0.48 -12.30 -28.38
CA GLN A 94 -0.89 -12.14 -27.86
C GLN A 94 -1.56 -13.50 -27.62
N LEU A 95 -1.48 -14.41 -28.59
CA LEU A 95 -2.00 -15.76 -28.46
C LEU A 95 -1.35 -16.54 -27.31
N MET A 96 -0.06 -16.32 -27.03
CA MET A 96 0.63 -16.91 -25.88
C MET A 96 -0.03 -16.49 -24.57
N PHE A 97 -0.27 -15.18 -24.36
CA PHE A 97 -0.95 -14.70 -23.16
C PHE A 97 -2.40 -15.19 -23.07
N ASP A 98 -3.12 -15.29 -24.18
CA ASP A 98 -4.47 -15.85 -24.20
C ASP A 98 -4.47 -17.32 -23.74
N ARG A 99 -3.49 -18.12 -24.21
CA ARG A 99 -3.35 -19.54 -23.87
C ARG A 99 -2.87 -19.76 -22.44
N ILE A 100 -1.96 -18.92 -21.94
CA ILE A 100 -1.54 -18.94 -20.54
C ILE A 100 -2.73 -18.57 -19.64
N ASN A 101 -3.42 -17.47 -19.94
CA ASN A 101 -4.58 -17.05 -19.15
C ASN A 101 -5.72 -18.07 -19.18
N ASP A 102 -5.89 -18.84 -20.27
CA ASP A 102 -6.82 -19.98 -20.31
C ASP A 102 -6.47 -21.04 -19.25
N ILE A 103 -5.18 -21.33 -19.02
CA ILE A 103 -4.75 -22.26 -17.94
C ILE A 103 -5.16 -21.71 -16.56
N TYR A 104 -4.93 -20.43 -16.30
CA TYR A 104 -5.21 -19.81 -15.00
C TYR A 104 -6.68 -19.46 -14.76
N SER A 105 -7.48 -19.30 -15.82
CA SER A 105 -8.90 -18.90 -15.75
C SER A 105 -9.87 -20.06 -15.94
N ASN A 106 -9.43 -21.16 -16.53
CA ASN A 106 -10.18 -22.40 -16.73
C ASN A 106 -9.37 -23.58 -16.16
N VAL A 107 -9.18 -23.57 -14.85
CA VAL A 107 -8.46 -24.61 -14.11
C VAL A 107 -9.22 -25.92 -14.26
N GLN A 108 -8.53 -26.99 -14.66
CA GLN A 108 -9.16 -28.30 -14.79
C GLN A 108 -9.19 -29.03 -13.44
N GLU A 109 -10.23 -29.83 -13.21
CA GLU A 109 -10.27 -30.75 -12.06
C GLU A 109 -9.06 -31.68 -12.10
N LYS A 110 -8.52 -32.03 -10.93
CA LYS A 110 -7.38 -32.94 -10.86
C LYS A 110 -7.71 -34.29 -11.50
N GLY A 111 -6.76 -34.86 -12.23
CA GLY A 111 -6.93 -36.16 -12.88
C GLY A 111 -6.65 -37.37 -12.01
N TYR A 112 -6.57 -37.21 -10.68
CA TYR A 112 -6.14 -38.27 -9.76
C TYR A 112 -6.87 -38.22 -8.42
N ASP A 113 -7.03 -39.39 -7.80
CA ASP A 113 -7.63 -39.55 -6.47
C ASP A 113 -6.57 -39.75 -5.39
N LEU A 114 -6.82 -39.21 -4.20
CA LEU A 114 -6.03 -39.36 -2.98
C LEU A 114 -6.76 -40.27 -2.01
N ILE A 115 -6.02 -40.99 -1.16
CA ILE A 115 -6.63 -41.85 -0.12
C ILE A 115 -7.48 -41.03 0.86
N CYS A 116 -7.02 -39.82 1.20
CA CYS A 116 -7.76 -38.87 2.05
C CYS A 116 -7.85 -37.53 1.29
N GLU A 117 -8.97 -37.36 0.60
CA GLU A 117 -9.34 -36.10 -0.07
C GLU A 117 -9.67 -35.01 0.94
N PRO A 118 -9.24 -33.75 0.73
CA PRO A 118 -9.72 -32.65 1.55
C PRO A 118 -11.15 -32.27 1.16
N GLU A 119 -11.80 -31.51 2.04
CA GLU A 119 -13.16 -30.99 1.82
C GLU A 119 -13.25 -30.06 0.59
N ILE A 120 -12.21 -29.24 0.36
CA ILE A 120 -12.09 -28.36 -0.81
C ILE A 120 -10.86 -28.78 -1.60
N ASN A 121 -11.09 -29.33 -2.80
CA ASN A 121 -10.02 -29.83 -3.68
C ASN A 121 -10.05 -29.24 -5.09
N TYR A 122 -10.96 -28.30 -5.38
CA TYR A 122 -11.09 -27.72 -6.72
C TYR A 122 -11.54 -26.26 -6.72
N ILE A 123 -11.00 -25.51 -7.68
CA ILE A 123 -11.40 -24.15 -8.08
C ILE A 123 -11.46 -24.10 -9.60
N THR A 124 -12.35 -23.30 -10.16
CA THR A 124 -12.45 -23.16 -11.63
C THR A 124 -11.52 -22.08 -12.19
N ASP A 125 -11.15 -21.10 -11.36
CA ASP A 125 -10.42 -19.90 -11.75
C ASP A 125 -9.49 -19.48 -10.62
N THR A 126 -8.20 -19.33 -10.92
CA THR A 126 -7.19 -18.87 -9.94
C THR A 126 -7.30 -17.39 -9.60
N LYS A 127 -8.04 -16.59 -10.38
CA LYS A 127 -8.06 -15.11 -10.35
C LYS A 127 -6.68 -14.45 -10.55
N ILE A 128 -5.69 -15.20 -11.05
CA ILE A 128 -4.40 -14.66 -11.51
C ILE A 128 -4.39 -14.57 -13.03
N ARG A 129 -3.89 -13.47 -13.58
CA ARG A 129 -3.75 -13.24 -15.02
C ARG A 129 -2.38 -12.66 -15.36
N PHE A 130 -2.02 -12.73 -16.62
CA PHE A 130 -0.80 -12.14 -17.16
C PHE A 130 -1.15 -11.30 -18.38
N GLU A 131 -0.52 -10.13 -18.51
CA GLU A 131 -0.75 -9.22 -19.63
C GLU A 131 0.59 -8.72 -20.16
N LEU A 132 0.71 -8.69 -21.50
CA LEU A 132 1.87 -8.10 -22.15
C LEU A 132 1.92 -6.60 -21.86
N ASN A 133 3.03 -6.14 -21.28
CA ASN A 133 3.32 -4.72 -21.07
C ASN A 133 4.13 -4.15 -22.23
N ASP A 134 5.26 -4.78 -22.57
CA ASP A 134 6.11 -4.35 -23.69
C ASP A 134 6.94 -5.51 -24.27
N ILE A 135 7.48 -5.32 -25.47
CA ILE A 135 8.43 -6.23 -26.11
C ILE A 135 9.70 -5.46 -26.47
N ILE A 136 10.84 -5.88 -25.93
CA ILE A 136 12.14 -5.24 -26.13
C ILE A 136 13.08 -6.22 -26.81
N PHE A 137 13.63 -5.81 -27.95
CA PHE A 137 14.65 -6.56 -28.69
C PHE A 137 16.04 -6.05 -28.35
N ILE A 138 16.93 -6.95 -27.94
CA ILE A 138 18.33 -6.63 -27.62
C ILE A 138 19.24 -7.38 -28.58
N LYS A 139 20.00 -6.66 -29.40
CA LYS A 139 21.01 -7.25 -30.29
C LYS A 139 22.34 -7.33 -29.57
N ASN A 140 22.68 -8.53 -29.10
CA ASN A 140 23.92 -8.79 -28.40
C ASN A 140 24.24 -10.30 -28.42
N ASP A 141 25.32 -10.69 -29.11
CA ASP A 141 25.75 -12.10 -29.22
C ASP A 141 25.97 -12.77 -27.85
N LEU A 142 26.52 -12.04 -26.88
CA LEU A 142 26.76 -12.57 -25.52
C LEU A 142 25.44 -12.81 -24.79
N PHE A 143 24.47 -11.91 -24.92
CA PHE A 143 23.16 -12.09 -24.29
C PHE A 143 22.34 -13.18 -24.97
N ASN A 144 22.33 -13.24 -26.31
CA ASN A 144 21.66 -14.31 -27.05
C ASN A 144 22.20 -15.69 -26.64
N SER A 145 23.49 -15.82 -26.38
CA SER A 145 24.10 -17.09 -25.95
C SER A 145 24.12 -17.33 -24.44
N SER A 146 23.50 -16.45 -23.64
CA SER A 146 23.58 -16.49 -22.18
C SER A 146 22.64 -17.53 -21.55
N ASN A 147 23.14 -18.21 -20.51
CA ASN A 147 22.34 -19.05 -19.59
C ASN A 147 22.03 -18.32 -18.26
N SER A 148 22.29 -17.01 -18.18
CA SER A 148 22.03 -16.20 -17.00
C SER A 148 21.35 -14.90 -17.39
N GLY A 149 20.27 -14.56 -16.68
CA GLY A 149 19.48 -13.35 -16.93
C GLY A 149 20.02 -12.12 -16.19
N PHE A 150 20.88 -12.29 -15.19
CA PHE A 150 21.30 -11.19 -14.31
C PHE A 150 22.04 -10.07 -15.05
N SER A 151 23.00 -10.40 -15.93
CA SER A 151 23.72 -9.38 -16.73
C SER A 151 22.80 -8.67 -17.72
N ILE A 152 21.80 -9.38 -18.25
CA ILE A 152 20.79 -8.84 -19.16
C ILE A 152 19.89 -7.88 -18.39
N MET A 153 19.44 -8.24 -17.18
CA MET A 153 18.65 -7.38 -16.30
C MET A 153 19.39 -6.11 -15.90
N THR A 154 20.67 -6.21 -15.52
CA THR A 154 21.50 -5.03 -15.23
C THR A 154 21.59 -4.10 -16.43
N TRP A 155 21.80 -4.65 -17.63
CA TRP A 155 21.82 -3.85 -18.86
C TRP A 155 20.44 -3.24 -19.14
N LEU A 156 19.37 -4.02 -19.02
CA LEU A 156 18.00 -3.60 -19.30
C LEU A 156 17.61 -2.41 -18.42
N HIS A 157 17.81 -2.51 -17.10
CA HIS A 157 17.48 -1.43 -16.18
C HIS A 157 18.30 -0.15 -16.36
N ASN A 158 19.51 -0.25 -16.93
CA ASN A 158 20.33 0.92 -17.23
C ASN A 158 19.91 1.63 -18.53
N ASN A 159 19.31 0.90 -19.48
CA ASN A 159 18.92 1.44 -20.79
C ASN A 159 17.41 1.72 -20.90
N PHE A 160 16.60 0.99 -20.13
CA PHE A 160 15.14 1.03 -20.07
C PHE A 160 14.67 0.96 -18.60
N PRO A 161 14.88 2.02 -17.80
CA PRO A 161 14.56 2.01 -16.36
C PRO A 161 13.10 1.69 -16.04
N GLU A 162 12.17 2.00 -16.94
CA GLU A 162 10.74 1.74 -16.84
C GLU A 162 10.40 0.25 -16.77
N THR A 163 11.30 -0.62 -17.23
CA THR A 163 11.10 -2.08 -17.20
C THR A 163 11.10 -2.65 -15.78
N LYS A 164 11.54 -1.87 -14.77
CA LYS A 164 11.46 -2.23 -13.35
C LYS A 164 10.05 -2.37 -12.81
N TYR A 165 9.04 -1.90 -13.53
CA TYR A 165 7.64 -1.85 -13.08
C TYR A 165 6.77 -2.99 -13.65
N ALA A 166 7.37 -3.94 -14.36
CA ALA A 166 6.73 -5.16 -14.84
C ALA A 166 7.67 -6.37 -14.70
N LEU A 167 7.13 -7.58 -14.72
CA LEU A 167 7.92 -8.81 -14.71
C LEU A 167 8.69 -8.92 -16.03
N ASN A 168 10.01 -9.00 -15.97
CA ASN A 168 10.82 -9.17 -17.18
C ASN A 168 10.98 -10.66 -17.50
N HIS A 169 10.52 -11.08 -18.67
CA HIS A 169 10.68 -12.43 -19.19
C HIS A 169 11.69 -12.43 -20.34
N ILE A 170 12.89 -12.96 -20.07
CA ILE A 170 14.04 -12.98 -20.95
C ILE A 170 14.05 -14.26 -21.78
N PHE A 171 14.32 -14.11 -23.08
CA PHE A 171 14.47 -15.23 -24.00
C PHE A 171 15.87 -15.23 -24.62
N THR A 172 16.58 -16.36 -24.53
CA THR A 172 17.92 -16.56 -25.11
C THR A 172 18.02 -17.88 -25.88
N MET A 173 19.06 -18.01 -26.71
CA MET A 173 19.40 -19.20 -27.50
C MET A 173 20.86 -19.63 -27.23
N PRO A 174 21.18 -20.13 -26.02
CA PRO A 174 22.48 -20.73 -25.74
C PRO A 174 22.75 -21.97 -26.63
N PRO A 175 23.88 -22.68 -26.49
CA PRO A 175 24.08 -24.03 -27.02
C PRO A 175 23.36 -25.08 -26.14
N PRO A 176 22.67 -26.09 -26.72
CA PRO A 176 21.77 -26.99 -25.97
C PRO A 176 22.39 -27.52 -24.67
N GLN A 177 21.74 -27.22 -23.55
CA GLN A 177 22.07 -27.79 -22.24
C GLN A 177 21.01 -28.83 -21.89
N GLY A 178 21.44 -30.04 -21.55
CA GLY A 178 20.49 -31.09 -21.20
C GLY A 178 19.70 -30.72 -19.94
N GLY A 179 18.37 -30.79 -20.00
CA GLY A 179 17.48 -30.89 -18.84
C GLY A 179 16.81 -29.60 -18.33
N THR A 180 17.08 -28.41 -18.89
CA THR A 180 16.48 -27.15 -18.42
C THR A 180 16.02 -26.23 -19.57
N TRP A 181 14.83 -25.62 -19.44
CA TRP A 181 14.23 -24.70 -20.41
C TRP A 181 14.09 -23.27 -19.88
N GLY A 182 14.20 -23.05 -18.57
CA GLY A 182 14.09 -21.72 -17.99
C GLY A 182 14.02 -21.70 -16.46
N TYR A 183 13.90 -20.53 -15.85
CA TYR A 183 13.74 -20.41 -14.41
C TYR A 183 13.17 -19.04 -14.04
N TYR A 184 12.43 -19.00 -12.93
CA TYR A 184 12.15 -17.78 -12.18
C TYR A 184 13.32 -17.40 -11.24
N SER A 185 13.61 -16.10 -11.13
CA SER A 185 14.62 -15.58 -10.20
C SER A 185 14.33 -14.15 -9.74
N TYR A 186 15.16 -13.66 -8.81
CA TYR A 186 15.03 -12.34 -8.20
C TYR A 186 16.39 -11.80 -7.76
N ASN A 187 16.45 -10.48 -7.56
CA ASN A 187 17.61 -9.78 -7.01
C ASN A 187 17.16 -8.90 -5.85
N LEU A 188 17.63 -9.22 -4.63
CA LEU A 188 17.25 -8.50 -3.41
C LEU A 188 17.83 -7.09 -3.33
N LEU A 189 19.04 -6.87 -3.88
CA LEU A 189 19.73 -5.58 -3.78
C LEU A 189 19.14 -4.54 -4.73
N ASP A 190 18.80 -4.98 -5.93
CA ASP A 190 18.23 -4.13 -6.98
C ASP A 190 16.69 -4.18 -7.02
N GLU A 191 16.09 -4.97 -6.12
CA GLU A 191 14.66 -5.12 -5.86
C GLU A 191 13.74 -5.49 -7.03
N TYR A 192 14.10 -6.52 -7.80
CA TYR A 192 13.30 -6.99 -8.94
C TYR A 192 13.21 -8.52 -9.02
N SER A 193 12.22 -9.01 -9.76
CA SER A 193 12.11 -10.40 -10.20
C SER A 193 12.11 -10.50 -11.73
N PHE A 194 12.52 -11.65 -12.25
CA PHE A 194 12.53 -11.94 -13.68
C PHE A 194 12.35 -13.43 -13.95
N ILE A 195 12.04 -13.76 -15.18
CA ILE A 195 12.02 -15.13 -15.71
C ILE A 195 12.99 -15.18 -16.86
N HIS A 196 13.69 -16.30 -17.01
CA HIS A 196 14.60 -16.53 -18.12
C HIS A 196 14.27 -17.87 -18.76
N THR A 197 13.85 -17.85 -20.02
CA THR A 197 13.63 -19.01 -20.87
C THR A 197 14.75 -19.14 -21.90
N TYR A 198 15.22 -20.36 -22.10
CA TYR A 198 16.24 -20.76 -23.05
C TYR A 198 15.63 -21.52 -24.23
N PHE A 199 16.32 -21.52 -25.37
CA PHE A 199 16.05 -22.44 -26.48
C PHE A 199 14.61 -22.45 -26.99
N SER A 200 13.90 -21.32 -27.01
CA SER A 200 12.50 -21.30 -27.48
C SER A 200 12.31 -20.55 -28.81
N MET A 201 13.35 -19.92 -29.34
CA MET A 201 13.25 -19.02 -30.50
C MET A 201 13.68 -19.69 -31.82
N TYR A 202 13.15 -20.88 -32.11
CA TYR A 202 13.52 -21.68 -33.30
C TYR A 202 12.92 -21.18 -34.62
N SER A 203 12.10 -20.14 -34.58
CA SER A 203 11.40 -19.55 -35.72
C SER A 203 11.51 -18.04 -35.64
N ASP A 204 11.39 -17.34 -36.77
CA ASP A 204 11.33 -15.88 -36.80
C ASP A 204 10.05 -15.31 -36.18
N TRP A 205 8.97 -16.10 -36.07
CA TRP A 205 7.68 -15.58 -35.61
C TRP A 205 6.82 -16.56 -34.82
N TYR A 206 7.08 -17.86 -34.91
CA TYR A 206 6.26 -18.86 -34.21
C TYR A 206 6.66 -18.95 -32.73
N VAL A 207 5.70 -18.68 -31.85
CA VAL A 207 5.88 -18.65 -30.38
C VAL A 207 5.01 -19.71 -29.70
N VAL A 208 3.83 -20.02 -30.24
CA VAL A 208 2.81 -20.80 -29.52
C VAL A 208 2.76 -22.26 -29.98
N TRP A 209 3.34 -23.15 -29.17
CA TRP A 209 3.08 -24.59 -29.18
C TRP A 209 2.88 -25.07 -27.74
N ASP A 210 2.22 -26.22 -27.56
CA ASP A 210 1.70 -26.62 -26.25
C ASP A 210 2.79 -26.72 -25.16
N ASP A 211 3.94 -27.34 -25.43
CA ASP A 211 5.01 -27.44 -24.44
C ASP A 211 5.56 -26.08 -23.99
N HIS A 212 5.66 -25.11 -24.90
CA HIS A 212 6.14 -23.76 -24.56
C HIS A 212 5.10 -22.98 -23.76
N VAL A 213 3.81 -23.09 -24.10
CA VAL A 213 2.74 -22.49 -23.29
C VAL A 213 2.79 -23.05 -21.87
N ASN A 214 2.88 -24.37 -21.72
CA ASN A 214 2.94 -25.03 -20.41
C ASN A 214 4.21 -24.64 -19.64
N HIS A 215 5.37 -24.57 -20.32
CA HIS A 215 6.62 -24.14 -19.70
C HIS A 215 6.54 -22.70 -19.18
N ILE A 216 6.08 -21.74 -20.00
CA ILE A 216 5.95 -20.35 -19.54
C ILE A 216 4.93 -20.26 -18.39
N ALA A 217 3.79 -20.95 -18.48
CA ALA A 217 2.81 -20.97 -17.41
C ALA A 217 3.39 -21.54 -16.10
N HIS A 218 4.24 -22.57 -16.18
CA HIS A 218 4.96 -23.13 -15.04
C HIS A 218 5.92 -22.12 -14.39
N GLU A 219 6.75 -21.43 -15.18
CA GLU A 219 7.66 -20.41 -14.66
C GLU A 219 6.91 -19.20 -14.08
N TYR A 220 5.76 -18.87 -14.68
CA TYR A 220 4.87 -17.82 -14.19
C TYR A 220 4.27 -18.22 -12.84
N ALA A 221 3.93 -19.50 -12.65
CA ALA A 221 3.47 -20.03 -11.36
C ALA A 221 4.55 -19.93 -10.28
N HIS A 222 5.82 -20.16 -10.61
CA HIS A 222 6.93 -19.88 -9.69
C HIS A 222 6.98 -18.42 -9.27
N SER A 223 6.80 -17.49 -10.21
CA SER A 223 6.78 -16.07 -9.88
C SER A 223 5.71 -15.73 -8.84
N VAL A 224 4.55 -16.38 -8.90
CA VAL A 224 3.49 -16.20 -7.89
C VAL A 224 3.56 -17.18 -6.72
N GLY A 225 4.74 -17.72 -6.43
CA GLY A 225 5.01 -18.36 -5.13
C GLY A 225 4.70 -19.84 -5.08
N LEU A 226 4.51 -20.48 -6.24
CA LEU A 226 4.40 -21.92 -6.31
C LEU A 226 5.76 -22.58 -6.41
N HIS A 227 5.85 -23.76 -5.82
CA HIS A 227 7.03 -24.60 -5.88
C HIS A 227 6.72 -25.91 -6.59
N HIS A 228 7.75 -26.61 -7.06
CA HIS A 228 7.58 -27.94 -7.64
C HIS A 228 6.86 -28.86 -6.66
N THR A 229 5.88 -29.63 -7.12
CA THR A 229 5.17 -30.62 -6.28
C THR A 229 5.98 -31.91 -6.09
N TYR A 230 7.27 -31.89 -6.42
CA TYR A 230 8.24 -32.98 -6.28
C TYR A 230 9.58 -32.43 -5.76
N ASP A 231 10.35 -33.31 -5.14
CA ASP A 231 11.72 -33.13 -4.59
C ASP A 231 11.94 -32.06 -3.51
N SER A 232 11.10 -31.03 -3.45
CA SER A 232 11.46 -29.77 -2.82
C SER A 232 10.25 -29.05 -2.15
N GLU A 233 9.07 -29.66 -2.19
CA GLU A 233 7.87 -29.19 -1.49
C GLU A 233 7.84 -29.63 -0.01
N ILE A 234 7.03 -28.95 0.80
CA ILE A 234 6.84 -29.26 2.21
C ILE A 234 5.98 -30.52 2.35
N LEU A 235 6.53 -31.55 2.99
CA LEU A 235 5.89 -32.86 3.16
C LEU A 235 5.34 -33.12 4.56
N ASN A 236 5.68 -32.29 5.55
CA ASN A 236 5.16 -32.44 6.91
C ASN A 236 3.70 -31.97 6.95
N MET A 237 2.78 -32.90 7.25
CA MET A 237 1.33 -32.66 7.24
C MET A 237 0.89 -31.61 8.29
N ASN A 238 1.69 -31.39 9.33
CA ASN A 238 1.43 -30.41 10.37
C ASN A 238 1.97 -29.00 10.03
N HIS A 239 2.68 -28.85 8.91
CA HIS A 239 3.22 -27.54 8.52
C HIS A 239 2.13 -26.67 7.87
N TYR A 240 2.08 -25.38 8.20
CA TYR A 240 1.04 -24.46 7.73
C TYR A 240 1.00 -24.27 6.20
N GLU A 241 2.14 -24.48 5.53
CA GLU A 241 2.24 -24.50 4.07
C GLU A 241 1.83 -25.82 3.41
N TYR A 242 1.59 -26.90 4.15
CA TYR A 242 1.35 -28.22 3.56
C TYR A 242 0.15 -28.21 2.60
N LEU A 243 0.38 -28.66 1.37
CA LEU A 243 -0.63 -28.78 0.30
C LEU A 243 -1.38 -30.11 0.42
N ASN A 244 -2.20 -30.25 1.46
CA ASN A 244 -3.06 -31.43 1.64
C ASN A 244 -4.04 -31.67 0.47
N ASP A 245 -4.32 -30.66 -0.34
CA ASP A 245 -5.12 -30.71 -1.56
C ASP A 245 -4.36 -31.13 -2.82
N VAL A 246 -3.06 -31.39 -2.67
CA VAL A 246 -2.20 -32.02 -3.68
C VAL A 246 -1.72 -33.39 -3.19
N PHE A 247 -1.34 -33.49 -1.92
CA PHE A 247 -0.68 -34.69 -1.34
C PHE A 247 -1.57 -35.53 -0.42
N GLY A 248 -2.79 -35.08 -0.14
CA GLY A 248 -3.77 -35.74 0.74
C GLY A 248 -3.66 -35.35 2.20
N GLU A 249 -4.74 -35.56 2.95
CA GLU A 249 -4.79 -35.30 4.41
C GLU A 249 -4.14 -36.41 5.25
N CYS A 250 -3.76 -37.51 4.62
CA CYS A 250 -3.10 -38.65 5.23
C CYS A 250 -2.03 -39.22 4.30
N GLY A 251 -1.13 -40.02 4.87
CA GLY A 251 -0.02 -40.64 4.13
C GLY A 251 -0.51 -41.48 2.94
N GLN A 252 0.02 -41.19 1.75
CA GLN A 252 -0.24 -41.95 0.53
C GLN A 252 0.69 -43.18 0.49
N ASN A 253 0.24 -44.31 1.00
CA ASN A 253 1.05 -45.56 1.10
C ASN A 253 1.25 -46.30 -0.23
N SER A 254 0.68 -45.81 -1.32
CA SER A 254 0.72 -46.44 -2.65
C SER A 254 2.12 -46.41 -3.28
N CYS A 255 3.03 -45.58 -2.77
CA CYS A 255 4.19 -45.13 -3.53
C CYS A 255 5.52 -45.09 -2.75
N CYS A 256 5.46 -44.68 -1.49
CA CYS A 256 6.53 -44.90 -0.54
C CYS A 256 5.93 -45.16 0.84
N ASN A 257 6.80 -45.47 1.79
CA ASN A 257 6.42 -45.67 3.19
C ASN A 257 6.88 -44.43 3.99
N PRO A 258 6.07 -43.36 4.05
CA PRO A 258 6.49 -42.15 4.73
C PRO A 258 6.51 -42.37 6.25
N SER A 259 7.33 -41.58 6.95
CA SER A 259 7.25 -41.50 8.42
C SER A 259 5.86 -41.03 8.86
N PRO A 260 5.41 -41.35 10.08
CA PRO A 260 4.23 -40.73 10.67
C PRO A 260 4.30 -39.20 10.52
N ASP A 261 3.19 -38.56 10.14
CA ASP A 261 3.05 -37.12 9.90
C ASP A 261 3.70 -36.56 8.62
N TYR A 262 4.26 -37.39 7.74
CA TYR A 262 4.81 -36.96 6.45
C TYR A 262 4.05 -37.57 5.27
N SER A 263 3.95 -36.82 4.18
CA SER A 263 3.47 -37.34 2.89
C SER A 263 4.63 -37.67 1.95
N CYS A 264 4.33 -38.46 0.93
CA CYS A 264 5.23 -38.84 -0.15
C CYS A 264 5.19 -37.81 -1.28
N TYR A 265 6.27 -37.68 -2.05
CA TYR A 265 6.26 -36.84 -3.26
C TYR A 265 5.33 -37.40 -4.34
N LEU A 266 4.83 -36.49 -5.19
CA LEU A 266 4.28 -36.83 -6.50
C LEU A 266 5.42 -36.93 -7.55
N THR A 267 6.43 -37.79 -7.33
CA THR A 267 7.56 -37.92 -8.28
C THR A 267 7.18 -38.69 -9.54
N ASN A 268 7.82 -38.36 -10.68
CA ASN A 268 7.66 -38.98 -12.01
C ASN A 268 7.53 -40.52 -11.95
N ASP A 269 8.46 -41.16 -11.23
CA ASP A 269 8.57 -42.62 -11.20
C ASP A 269 7.53 -43.32 -10.33
N CYS A 270 6.87 -42.60 -9.41
CA CYS A 270 5.94 -43.21 -8.49
C CYS A 270 4.48 -42.84 -8.76
N PHE A 271 4.18 -41.56 -8.86
CA PHE A 271 2.81 -41.08 -8.97
C PHE A 271 2.31 -41.10 -10.42
N TRP A 272 3.17 -40.86 -11.40
CA TRP A 272 2.77 -40.67 -12.80
C TRP A 272 2.71 -41.97 -13.61
N ASN A 273 3.14 -43.08 -13.03
CA ASN A 273 2.84 -44.41 -13.56
C ASN A 273 1.36 -44.81 -13.35
N THR A 274 0.61 -44.10 -12.51
CA THR A 274 -0.80 -44.43 -12.16
C THR A 274 -1.76 -43.23 -12.23
N ALA A 275 -1.28 -41.99 -12.17
CA ALA A 275 -2.12 -40.79 -12.27
C ALA A 275 -2.57 -40.51 -13.72
N SER A 276 -3.84 -40.14 -13.90
CA SER A 276 -4.35 -39.65 -15.18
C SER A 276 -4.21 -38.13 -15.30
N PHE A 277 -4.12 -37.67 -16.55
CA PHE A 277 -4.27 -36.25 -16.90
C PHE A 277 -5.62 -35.71 -16.39
N PRO A 278 -5.70 -34.44 -15.95
CA PRO A 278 -4.66 -33.41 -15.96
C PRO A 278 -3.74 -33.42 -14.73
N PHE A 279 -2.48 -33.05 -14.98
CA PHE A 279 -1.42 -32.98 -13.98
C PHE A 279 -1.33 -31.59 -13.34
N ASN A 280 -0.75 -31.51 -12.15
CA ASN A 280 -0.52 -30.25 -11.46
C ASN A 280 0.45 -29.37 -12.26
N ILE A 281 0.20 -28.06 -12.38
CA ILE A 281 1.06 -27.13 -13.13
C ILE A 281 2.54 -27.20 -12.69
N MET A 282 2.80 -27.58 -11.44
CA MET A 282 4.14 -27.69 -10.84
C MET A 282 4.72 -29.12 -10.84
N SER A 283 4.16 -30.04 -11.63
CA SER A 283 4.51 -31.48 -11.60
C SER A 283 5.71 -31.91 -12.45
N GLY A 284 6.34 -31.00 -13.18
CA GLY A 284 7.42 -31.35 -14.12
C GLY A 284 6.93 -32.09 -15.38
N SER A 285 5.63 -32.34 -15.52
CA SER A 285 5.03 -33.13 -16.61
C SER A 285 4.46 -32.25 -17.73
N ALA A 286 4.45 -32.78 -18.95
CA ALA A 286 3.85 -32.10 -20.11
C ALA A 286 2.32 -31.93 -19.95
N ASN A 287 1.76 -30.87 -20.53
CA ASN A 287 0.33 -30.54 -20.49
C ASN A 287 -0.28 -30.44 -19.08
N SER A 288 0.44 -29.82 -18.14
CA SER A 288 -0.08 -29.65 -16.77
C SER A 288 -1.11 -28.53 -16.68
N ARG A 289 -2.32 -28.84 -16.19
CA ARG A 289 -3.51 -27.94 -16.23
C ARG A 289 -4.23 -27.79 -14.88
N TYR A 290 -3.86 -28.57 -13.86
CA TYR A 290 -4.46 -28.49 -12.54
C TYR A 290 -3.68 -27.53 -11.65
N ILE A 291 -4.40 -26.68 -10.91
CA ILE A 291 -3.89 -25.80 -9.86
C ILE A 291 -4.81 -26.00 -8.67
N SER A 292 -4.25 -26.39 -7.52
CA SER A 292 -5.06 -26.69 -6.35
C SER A 292 -5.63 -25.41 -5.69
N PRO A 293 -6.72 -25.51 -4.92
CA PRO A 293 -7.24 -24.38 -4.13
C PRO A 293 -6.15 -23.69 -3.28
N LYS A 294 -5.37 -24.43 -2.48
CA LYS A 294 -4.27 -23.87 -1.67
C LYS A 294 -3.14 -23.30 -2.51
N GLN A 295 -2.84 -23.86 -3.69
CA GLN A 295 -1.89 -23.23 -4.61
C GLN A 295 -2.39 -21.85 -5.05
N SER A 296 -3.67 -21.69 -5.44
CA SER A 296 -4.22 -20.35 -5.71
C SER A 296 -4.11 -19.42 -4.50
N GLY A 297 -4.32 -19.97 -3.29
CA GLY A 297 -4.14 -19.26 -2.05
C GLY A 297 -2.71 -18.75 -1.85
N ARG A 298 -1.70 -19.59 -2.12
CA ARG A 298 -0.29 -19.17 -2.11
C ARG A 298 -0.06 -18.01 -3.10
N MET A 299 -0.64 -18.08 -4.30
CA MET A 299 -0.53 -17.00 -5.30
C MET A 299 -1.06 -15.67 -4.78
N HIS A 300 -2.31 -15.65 -4.30
CA HIS A 300 -2.91 -14.42 -3.78
C HIS A 300 -2.18 -13.90 -2.55
N ARG A 301 -1.77 -14.79 -1.65
CA ARG A 301 -1.00 -14.47 -0.45
C ARG A 301 0.31 -13.80 -0.81
N SER A 302 1.10 -14.38 -1.71
CA SER A 302 2.39 -13.83 -2.14
C SER A 302 2.28 -12.42 -2.72
N LEU A 303 1.22 -12.13 -3.47
CA LEU A 303 0.98 -10.81 -4.04
C LEU A 303 0.45 -9.78 -3.03
N SER A 304 0.05 -10.21 -1.83
CA SER A 304 -0.46 -9.36 -0.75
C SER A 304 0.52 -9.22 0.41
N LEU A 305 1.22 -10.28 0.82
CA LEU A 305 2.16 -10.33 1.94
C LEU A 305 3.60 -10.15 1.45
N TYR A 306 3.86 -9.03 0.78
CA TYR A 306 5.06 -8.79 -0.03
C TYR A 306 6.39 -8.70 0.72
N ASP A 307 6.39 -8.57 2.04
CA ASP A 307 7.62 -8.48 2.85
C ASP A 307 8.05 -9.82 3.44
N ASN A 308 7.29 -10.88 3.14
CA ASN A 308 7.49 -12.20 3.71
C ASN A 308 8.01 -13.14 2.66
N ASN A 309 9.11 -13.83 3.00
CA ASN A 309 9.56 -14.96 2.22
C ASN A 309 8.74 -16.19 2.64
N PHE A 310 8.15 -16.87 1.67
CA PHE A 310 7.53 -18.18 1.88
C PHE A 310 8.44 -19.25 1.27
N VAL A 311 7.87 -20.30 0.68
CA VAL A 311 8.63 -21.37 -0.01
C VAL A 311 9.44 -20.81 -1.19
N VAL A 312 8.85 -19.87 -1.95
CA VAL A 312 9.52 -19.17 -3.05
C VAL A 312 9.56 -17.68 -2.77
N ASN A 313 10.73 -17.08 -2.96
CA ASN A 313 10.92 -15.66 -2.75
C ASN A 313 10.39 -14.86 -3.95
N ASN A 314 9.26 -14.20 -3.73
CA ASN A 314 8.58 -13.39 -4.73
C ASN A 314 8.13 -12.03 -4.20
N ILE A 315 8.90 -11.51 -3.25
CA ILE A 315 8.62 -10.27 -2.53
C ILE A 315 8.39 -9.06 -3.45
N PHE A 316 8.92 -9.09 -4.69
CA PHE A 316 8.76 -8.01 -5.67
C PHE A 316 7.56 -8.17 -6.62
N MET A 317 6.88 -9.30 -6.62
CA MET A 317 5.84 -9.57 -7.63
C MET A 317 4.57 -8.73 -7.45
N HIS A 318 4.30 -8.29 -6.21
CA HIS A 318 3.22 -7.33 -5.94
C HIS A 318 3.40 -6.00 -6.70
N LYS A 319 4.65 -5.67 -7.09
CA LYS A 319 5.01 -4.45 -7.83
C LYS A 319 4.46 -4.46 -9.26
N TYR A 320 4.25 -5.65 -9.83
CA TYR A 320 3.88 -5.85 -11.23
C TYR A 320 2.38 -6.03 -11.45
N VAL A 321 1.58 -5.98 -10.38
CA VAL A 321 0.12 -6.14 -10.48
C VAL A 321 -0.52 -4.88 -11.06
N LYS A 322 -1.29 -5.04 -12.12
CA LYS A 322 -1.98 -3.99 -12.88
C LYS A 322 -3.14 -3.37 -12.11
N GLU A 323 -3.85 -4.14 -11.28
CA GLU A 323 -5.02 -3.65 -10.56
C GLU A 323 -4.59 -2.70 -9.46
N ILE A 324 -5.00 -1.45 -9.64
CA ILE A 324 -4.62 -0.34 -8.78
C ILE A 324 -5.78 0.30 -8.03
N THR A 325 -7.01 -0.02 -8.40
CA THR A 325 -8.23 0.47 -7.75
C THR A 325 -8.87 -0.64 -6.92
N PRO A 326 -9.66 -0.31 -5.87
CA PRO A 326 -10.30 -1.33 -5.05
C PRO A 326 -11.26 -2.16 -5.88
N TYR A 327 -11.20 -3.48 -5.70
CA TYR A 327 -12.25 -4.38 -6.14
C TYR A 327 -13.56 -4.12 -5.39
N VAL A 328 -14.67 -4.45 -6.05
CA VAL A 328 -16.01 -4.08 -5.61
C VAL A 328 -16.38 -4.67 -4.25
N ASN A 329 -15.97 -5.91 -3.98
CA ASN A 329 -16.22 -6.55 -2.70
C ASN A 329 -15.16 -6.09 -1.69
N PRO A 330 -15.54 -5.55 -0.52
CA PRO A 330 -14.58 -5.15 0.49
C PRO A 330 -14.01 -6.35 1.26
N MET A 331 -12.84 -6.15 1.87
CA MET A 331 -12.32 -7.02 2.92
C MET A 331 -12.93 -6.60 4.26
N GLU A 332 -13.54 -7.55 4.98
CA GLU A 332 -14.20 -7.27 6.26
C GLU A 332 -13.41 -7.84 7.46
N ILE A 333 -13.31 -7.04 8.52
CA ILE A 333 -12.80 -7.45 9.83
C ILE A 333 -13.98 -7.71 10.75
N ILE A 334 -14.30 -9.00 10.89
CA ILE A 334 -15.46 -9.51 11.66
C ILE A 334 -15.10 -10.05 13.04
N GLN A 335 -13.81 -10.03 13.38
CA GLN A 335 -13.26 -10.39 14.68
C GLN A 335 -12.09 -9.47 15.03
N ASN A 336 -11.67 -9.44 16.29
CA ASN A 336 -10.50 -8.65 16.68
C ASN A 336 -9.23 -9.19 16.01
N GLU A 337 -8.43 -8.30 15.42
CA GLU A 337 -7.22 -8.67 14.69
C GLU A 337 -6.04 -7.74 15.00
N ILE A 338 -4.83 -8.29 14.93
CA ILE A 338 -3.58 -7.54 15.03
C ILE A 338 -2.76 -7.81 13.77
N TRP A 339 -2.44 -6.77 13.02
CA TRP A 339 -1.58 -6.86 11.85
C TRP A 339 -0.19 -6.34 12.19
N ASP A 340 0.70 -7.26 12.51
CA ASP A 340 2.12 -7.06 12.81
C ASP A 340 3.02 -7.54 11.65
N PHE A 341 2.51 -7.45 10.43
CA PHE A 341 3.14 -7.83 9.17
C PHE A 341 2.74 -6.82 8.09
N LYS A 342 3.56 -6.69 7.04
CA LYS A 342 3.22 -5.82 5.90
C LYS A 342 2.18 -6.49 5.00
N ILE A 343 1.20 -5.72 4.55
CA ILE A 343 0.13 -6.20 3.66
C ILE A 343 -0.26 -5.16 2.61
N LYS A 344 -0.37 -5.59 1.36
CA LYS A 344 -0.98 -4.86 0.25
C LYS A 344 -2.40 -5.35 0.01
N LEU A 345 -3.34 -4.41 0.09
CA LEU A 345 -4.74 -4.62 -0.18
C LEU A 345 -5.06 -4.26 -1.63
N TYR A 346 -6.07 -4.92 -2.16
CA TYR A 346 -6.63 -4.70 -3.50
C TYR A 346 -8.13 -4.39 -3.43
N GLN A 347 -8.62 -4.07 -2.22
CA GLN A 347 -10.02 -3.89 -1.84
C GLN A 347 -10.12 -2.77 -0.81
N ASN A 348 -11.32 -2.24 -0.64
CA ASN A 348 -11.63 -1.45 0.55
C ASN A 348 -11.56 -2.33 1.80
N LEU A 349 -11.28 -1.72 2.95
CA LEU A 349 -11.24 -2.40 4.24
C LEU A 349 -12.38 -1.90 5.12
N ILE A 350 -13.18 -2.79 5.68
CA ILE A 350 -14.27 -2.43 6.59
C ILE A 350 -14.06 -3.13 7.92
N ILE A 351 -13.99 -2.35 8.99
CA ILE A 351 -13.96 -2.89 10.35
C ILE A 351 -15.39 -2.89 10.87
N LYS A 352 -15.94 -4.08 11.04
CA LYS A 352 -17.36 -4.27 11.38
C LYS A 352 -17.64 -3.94 12.83
N THR A 353 -18.85 -3.46 13.12
CA THR A 353 -19.33 -3.15 14.48
C THR A 353 -18.91 -4.22 15.50
N GLY A 354 -18.35 -3.77 16.63
CA GLY A 354 -17.93 -4.64 17.74
C GLY A 354 -16.50 -5.17 17.62
N ASN A 355 -15.82 -4.95 16.49
CA ASN A 355 -14.46 -5.46 16.26
C ASN A 355 -13.41 -4.35 16.30
N THR A 356 -12.19 -4.76 16.61
CA THR A 356 -11.01 -3.91 16.63
C THR A 356 -9.92 -4.46 15.72
N LEU A 357 -9.45 -3.63 14.79
CA LEU A 357 -8.22 -3.90 14.05
C LEU A 357 -7.07 -3.07 14.64
N THR A 358 -5.96 -3.72 14.98
CA THR A 358 -4.72 -3.04 15.41
C THR A 358 -3.64 -3.21 14.35
N ILE A 359 -3.21 -2.13 13.71
CA ILE A 359 -2.12 -2.10 12.73
C ILE A 359 -0.83 -1.67 13.43
N LYS A 360 0.17 -2.56 13.42
CA LYS A 360 1.50 -2.34 13.98
C LYS A 360 2.60 -2.21 12.91
N CYS A 361 2.28 -2.64 11.69
CA CYS A 361 3.20 -2.62 10.56
C CYS A 361 2.61 -1.81 9.38
N GLU A 362 3.02 -2.10 8.14
CA GLU A 362 2.61 -1.34 6.95
C GLU A 362 1.38 -1.93 6.26
N VAL A 363 0.39 -1.09 5.97
CA VAL A 363 -0.76 -1.41 5.10
C VAL A 363 -0.69 -0.53 3.86
N MET A 364 -0.67 -1.16 2.69
CA MET A 364 -0.72 -0.50 1.39
C MET A 364 -2.13 -0.59 0.81
N MET A 365 -2.78 0.55 0.67
CA MET A 365 -4.11 0.69 0.07
C MET A 365 -4.03 0.86 -1.45
N PRO A 366 -5.02 0.38 -2.22
CA PRO A 366 -5.15 0.71 -3.64
C PRO A 366 -5.53 2.20 -3.81
N ASN A 367 -5.26 2.78 -4.98
CA ASN A 367 -5.78 4.10 -5.37
C ASN A 367 -7.29 4.12 -5.25
N ASN A 368 -7.83 5.24 -4.76
CA ASN A 368 -9.26 5.40 -4.47
C ASN A 368 -9.82 4.38 -3.45
N GLY A 369 -8.96 3.57 -2.81
CA GLY A 369 -9.31 2.65 -1.74
C GLY A 369 -9.52 3.40 -0.44
N LYS A 370 -10.40 2.86 0.41
CA LYS A 370 -10.70 3.44 1.73
C LYS A 370 -10.76 2.40 2.84
N ILE A 371 -10.58 2.90 4.05
CA ILE A 371 -10.82 2.15 5.29
C ILE A 371 -12.06 2.73 5.96
N ILE A 372 -13.03 1.88 6.29
CA ILE A 372 -14.27 2.27 6.96
C ILE A 372 -14.26 1.69 8.37
N ILE A 373 -14.53 2.54 9.36
CA ILE A 373 -14.75 2.15 10.76
C ILE A 373 -16.24 2.34 11.06
N GLU A 374 -16.99 1.24 11.18
CA GLU A 374 -18.41 1.29 11.53
C GLU A 374 -18.61 1.78 12.98
N PRO A 375 -19.81 2.32 13.32
CA PRO A 375 -20.17 2.57 14.71
C PRO A 375 -19.97 1.32 15.57
N GLY A 376 -19.36 1.46 16.76
CA GLY A 376 -19.02 0.30 17.61
C GLY A 376 -17.68 -0.35 17.29
N ALA A 377 -17.04 -0.02 16.17
CA ALA A 377 -15.75 -0.57 15.76
C ALA A 377 -14.57 0.36 16.09
N SER A 378 -13.37 -0.21 16.14
CA SER A 378 -12.14 0.53 16.42
C SER A 378 -11.01 0.19 15.46
N LEU A 379 -10.28 1.21 15.01
CA LEU A 379 -8.97 1.07 14.37
C LEU A 379 -7.91 1.66 15.28
N ILE A 380 -6.86 0.88 15.55
CA ILE A 380 -5.69 1.33 16.31
C ILE A 380 -4.47 1.25 15.40
N ILE A 381 -3.82 2.36 15.14
CA ILE A 381 -2.52 2.41 14.46
C ILE A 381 -1.46 2.63 15.55
N ASP A 382 -0.66 1.60 15.82
CA ASP A 382 0.29 1.55 16.94
C ASP A 382 1.72 1.41 16.41
N GLY A 383 2.34 2.54 16.06
CA GLY A 383 3.62 2.58 15.35
C GLY A 383 3.58 2.00 13.92
N GLY A 384 2.40 1.61 13.44
CA GLY A 384 2.18 1.17 12.07
C GLY A 384 2.07 2.32 11.08
N LYS A 385 2.03 1.96 9.80
CA LYS A 385 1.96 2.90 8.68
C LYS A 385 0.83 2.49 7.74
N ILE A 386 0.02 3.44 7.31
CA ILE A 386 -0.93 3.24 6.21
C ILE A 386 -0.59 4.25 5.11
N THR A 387 -0.41 3.73 3.90
CA THR A 387 -0.09 4.49 2.69
C THR A 387 -0.85 3.87 1.51
N ASN A 388 -0.83 4.51 0.34
CA ASN A 388 -1.00 3.77 -0.90
C ASN A 388 0.34 3.29 -1.45
N TYR A 389 0.26 2.39 -2.42
CA TYR A 389 1.43 1.84 -3.10
C TYR A 389 1.43 2.25 -4.56
N TYR A 390 2.17 3.29 -4.92
CA TYR A 390 2.61 3.54 -6.30
C TYR A 390 4.01 4.13 -6.33
N PHE A 391 4.79 3.71 -7.33
CA PHE A 391 6.13 4.23 -7.54
C PHE A 391 6.08 5.72 -7.88
N LEU A 392 7.09 6.44 -7.41
CA LEU A 392 7.20 7.89 -7.59
C LEU A 392 7.33 8.31 -9.07
N GLU A 393 7.51 7.35 -9.98
CA GLU A 393 7.68 7.55 -11.43
C GLU A 393 6.60 6.86 -12.29
N ASP A 394 5.57 6.27 -11.68
CA ASP A 394 4.44 5.68 -12.41
C ASP A 394 3.42 6.78 -12.77
N GLU A 395 3.03 6.88 -14.04
CA GLU A 395 1.99 7.80 -14.51
C GLU A 395 0.62 7.57 -13.84
N ARG A 396 0.42 6.38 -13.25
CA ARG A 396 -0.80 5.97 -12.53
C ARG A 396 -0.80 6.37 -11.06
N LYS A 397 0.18 7.17 -10.61
CA LYS A 397 0.26 7.69 -9.25
C LYS A 397 -0.98 8.52 -8.91
N ASP A 398 -1.70 8.11 -7.88
CA ASP A 398 -2.81 8.88 -7.31
C ASP A 398 -2.81 8.71 -5.78
N PHE A 399 -3.84 9.21 -5.09
CA PHE A 399 -4.05 9.00 -3.67
C PHE A 399 -4.94 7.76 -3.42
N TRP A 400 -4.85 7.21 -2.20
CA TRP A 400 -6.00 6.48 -1.64
C TRP A 400 -6.95 7.47 -0.94
N GLU A 401 -8.21 7.10 -0.74
CA GLU A 401 -9.22 8.05 -0.23
C GLU A 401 -9.01 8.41 1.24
N GLY A 402 -8.44 7.51 2.05
CA GLY A 402 -8.26 7.72 3.49
C GLY A 402 -9.20 6.89 4.36
N ILE A 403 -9.37 7.33 5.60
CA ILE A 403 -10.17 6.64 6.63
C ILE A 403 -11.49 7.38 6.86
N GLU A 404 -12.61 6.67 6.70
CA GLU A 404 -13.93 7.14 7.10
C GLU A 404 -14.30 6.55 8.47
N ILE A 405 -14.56 7.42 9.44
CA ILE A 405 -14.94 7.06 10.81
C ILE A 405 -16.43 7.36 10.98
N TRP A 406 -17.26 6.35 10.78
CA TRP A 406 -18.71 6.53 10.77
C TRP A 406 -19.27 6.67 12.19
N GLY A 407 -20.37 7.38 12.31
CA GLY A 407 -20.93 7.79 13.58
C GLY A 407 -22.44 7.88 13.62
N ASN A 408 -22.97 8.48 14.69
CA ASN A 408 -24.36 8.87 14.82
C ASN A 408 -24.45 10.29 15.42
N SER A 409 -24.88 11.25 14.61
CA SER A 409 -24.90 12.67 14.98
C SER A 409 -25.86 13.00 16.13
N ALA A 410 -26.82 12.12 16.41
CA ALA A 410 -27.79 12.27 17.50
C ALA A 410 -27.35 11.62 18.82
N GLN A 411 -26.21 10.93 18.84
CA GLN A 411 -25.71 10.20 20.01
C GLN A 411 -24.43 10.81 20.55
N THR A 412 -24.14 10.57 21.83
CA THR A 412 -22.88 11.01 22.47
C THR A 412 -21.67 10.25 21.91
N GLN A 413 -20.50 10.90 21.86
CA GLN A 413 -19.26 10.27 21.40
C GLN A 413 -18.74 9.20 22.37
N THR A 414 -19.34 8.03 22.33
CA THR A 414 -18.88 6.80 22.99
C THR A 414 -18.60 5.76 21.91
N GLN A 415 -17.70 4.81 22.22
CA GLN A 415 -17.33 3.77 21.26
C GLN A 415 -18.55 2.97 20.77
N GLY A 416 -19.60 2.80 21.59
CA GLY A 416 -20.81 2.08 21.18
C GLY A 416 -21.66 2.79 20.12
N HIS A 417 -21.51 4.11 19.94
CA HIS A 417 -22.29 4.90 18.98
C HIS A 417 -21.45 5.45 17.82
N GLN A 418 -20.12 5.43 17.97
CA GLN A 418 -19.19 6.02 17.01
C GLN A 418 -18.09 5.02 16.68
N GLY A 419 -17.66 5.01 15.43
CA GLY A 419 -16.36 4.46 15.06
C GLY A 419 -15.26 5.25 15.78
N THR A 420 -14.17 4.56 16.11
CA THR A 420 -13.05 5.15 16.84
C THR A 420 -11.74 4.85 16.15
N LEU A 421 -10.95 5.89 15.88
CA LEU A 421 -9.57 5.80 15.43
C LEU A 421 -8.63 6.26 16.54
N ILE A 422 -7.64 5.43 16.86
CA ILE A 422 -6.54 5.75 17.78
C ILE A 422 -5.23 5.65 17.01
N MET A 423 -4.45 6.73 16.99
CA MET A 423 -3.09 6.73 16.45
C MET A 423 -2.11 7.04 17.58
N LYS A 424 -1.05 6.23 17.69
CA LYS A 424 -0.05 6.36 18.75
C LYS A 424 1.31 5.78 18.35
N ASN A 425 2.32 6.05 19.18
CA ASN A 425 3.65 5.41 19.12
C ASN A 425 4.35 5.55 17.76
N GLY A 426 4.25 6.72 17.12
CA GLY A 426 4.86 7.00 15.83
C GLY A 426 4.04 6.51 14.64
N ALA A 427 2.73 6.33 14.79
CA ALA A 427 1.84 5.95 13.71
C ALA A 427 1.91 6.93 12.53
N ILE A 428 1.85 6.41 11.30
CA ILE A 428 1.98 7.20 10.07
C ILE A 428 0.74 7.00 9.17
N LEU A 429 0.13 8.11 8.75
CA LEU A 429 -0.84 8.14 7.65
C LEU A 429 -0.29 9.02 6.53
N GLU A 430 -0.07 8.43 5.36
CA GLU A 430 0.51 9.18 4.24
C GLU A 430 -0.13 8.89 2.89
N ASN A 431 0.08 9.85 1.97
CA ASN A 431 -0.37 9.80 0.58
C ASN A 431 -1.88 9.52 0.44
N ALA A 432 -2.70 10.08 1.33
CA ALA A 432 -4.15 10.04 1.24
C ALA A 432 -4.72 11.35 0.66
N HIS A 433 -5.86 11.24 -0.02
CA HIS A 433 -6.64 12.39 -0.44
C HIS A 433 -7.28 13.04 0.79
N GLU A 434 -8.03 12.25 1.56
CA GLU A 434 -8.71 12.67 2.79
C GLU A 434 -8.33 11.75 3.96
N ALA A 435 -7.12 11.93 4.52
CA ALA A 435 -6.52 10.90 5.38
C ALA A 435 -7.43 10.45 6.53
N ILE A 436 -8.18 11.37 7.14
CA ILE A 436 -9.23 11.06 8.12
C ILE A 436 -10.46 11.94 7.91
N GLN A 437 -11.63 11.31 7.79
CA GLN A 437 -12.95 11.93 7.80
C GLN A 437 -13.79 11.35 8.94
N VAL A 438 -14.28 12.19 9.86
CA VAL A 438 -15.06 11.73 11.04
C VAL A 438 -16.56 11.52 10.77
N TRP A 439 -16.88 11.08 9.55
CA TRP A 439 -18.23 10.83 9.04
C TRP A 439 -18.19 9.91 7.81
N LYS A 440 -19.35 9.45 7.37
CA LYS A 440 -19.57 8.85 6.05
C LYS A 440 -19.94 9.96 5.05
N PRO A 441 -19.15 10.17 3.99
CA PRO A 441 -19.48 11.13 2.95
C PRO A 441 -20.93 11.01 2.44
N ASP A 442 -21.56 12.16 2.22
CA ASP A 442 -22.96 12.34 1.82
C ASP A 442 -24.02 11.90 2.84
N ASP A 443 -23.63 11.56 4.07
CA ASP A 443 -24.55 11.16 5.14
C ASP A 443 -24.34 12.01 6.41
N TRP A 444 -25.06 13.12 6.53
CA TRP A 444 -24.98 14.02 7.68
C TRP A 444 -25.46 13.40 9.01
N ALA A 445 -26.19 12.28 8.96
CA ALA A 445 -26.57 11.56 10.18
C ALA A 445 -25.41 10.73 10.74
N SER A 446 -24.36 10.52 9.95
CA SER A 446 -23.20 9.69 10.31
C SER A 446 -22.04 10.45 10.95
N THR A 447 -22.18 11.75 11.25
CA THR A 447 -21.09 12.52 11.86
C THR A 447 -20.82 12.11 13.31
N GLY A 448 -19.70 12.57 13.86
CA GLY A 448 -19.35 12.36 15.27
C GLY A 448 -18.32 11.25 15.52
N GLY A 449 -17.72 10.68 14.47
CA GLY A 449 -16.59 9.75 14.59
C GLY A 449 -15.52 10.26 15.57
N ILE A 450 -14.87 9.34 16.28
CA ILE A 450 -13.89 9.69 17.32
C ILE A 450 -12.48 9.51 16.77
N ILE A 451 -11.65 10.54 16.92
CA ILE A 451 -10.21 10.50 16.64
C ILE A 451 -9.42 10.88 17.88
N ASN A 452 -8.44 10.05 18.23
CA ASN A 452 -7.41 10.33 19.22
C ASN A 452 -6.03 10.04 18.61
N ALA A 453 -5.33 11.07 18.17
CA ALA A 453 -4.00 10.97 17.60
C ALA A 453 -2.97 11.55 18.56
N THR A 454 -2.02 10.73 18.99
CA THR A 454 -0.88 11.16 19.80
C THR A 454 0.43 10.70 19.18
N ASN A 455 1.50 11.49 19.22
CA ASN A 455 2.82 11.09 18.71
C ASN A 455 2.74 10.39 17.33
N SER A 456 2.20 11.10 16.34
CA SER A 456 1.79 10.52 15.05
C SER A 456 2.08 11.46 13.89
N TYR A 457 2.21 10.92 12.68
CA TYR A 457 2.64 11.64 11.48
C TYR A 457 1.57 11.58 10.39
N PHE A 458 1.27 12.74 9.82
CA PHE A 458 0.44 12.92 8.65
C PHE A 458 1.31 13.48 7.53
N LYS A 459 1.64 12.65 6.54
CA LYS A 459 2.66 13.00 5.55
C LYS A 459 2.10 12.99 4.13
N ASN A 460 2.35 14.05 3.37
CA ASN A 460 1.99 14.16 1.95
C ASN A 460 0.52 13.83 1.65
N ASN A 461 -0.38 14.11 2.59
CA ASN A 461 -1.82 14.01 2.38
C ASN A 461 -2.33 15.29 1.72
N TRP A 462 -3.32 15.21 0.83
CA TRP A 462 -3.95 16.42 0.30
C TRP A 462 -4.66 17.19 1.42
N ARG A 463 -5.52 16.51 2.17
CA ARG A 463 -6.07 16.95 3.45
C ARG A 463 -5.90 15.87 4.52
N SER A 464 -5.40 16.23 5.70
CA SER A 464 -5.06 15.20 6.72
C SER A 464 -6.23 14.86 7.65
N ILE A 465 -6.94 15.84 8.19
CA ILE A 465 -8.10 15.57 9.07
C ILE A 465 -9.25 16.52 8.72
N ALA A 466 -10.44 15.96 8.54
CA ALA A 466 -11.68 16.70 8.38
C ALA A 466 -12.64 16.43 9.53
N PHE A 467 -12.89 17.47 10.34
CA PHE A 467 -13.99 17.49 11.32
C PHE A 467 -15.21 18.17 10.71
N LEU A 468 -16.37 17.53 10.85
CA LEU A 468 -17.65 18.07 10.40
C LEU A 468 -18.63 18.29 11.55
N TYR A 469 -19.77 18.89 11.18
CA TYR A 469 -20.90 19.23 12.03
C TYR A 469 -21.20 18.12 13.04
N TYR A 470 -21.14 18.44 14.33
CA TYR A 470 -21.55 17.53 15.40
C TYR A 470 -21.85 18.30 16.68
N HIS A 471 -23.10 18.23 17.14
CA HIS A 471 -23.58 18.88 18.36
C HIS A 471 -24.35 17.88 19.23
N SER A 472 -23.62 17.08 19.99
CA SER A 472 -24.24 16.22 21.01
C SER A 472 -24.64 17.06 22.21
N LEU A 473 -25.84 16.84 22.73
CA LEU A 473 -26.35 17.49 23.93
C LEU A 473 -26.32 16.51 25.11
N ASN A 474 -26.06 17.02 26.31
CA ASN A 474 -26.33 16.27 27.55
C ASN A 474 -27.81 16.39 27.95
N ASN A 475 -28.21 15.71 29.03
CA ASN A 475 -29.60 15.73 29.53
C ASN A 475 -30.13 17.13 29.90
N ASN A 476 -29.25 18.12 30.06
CA ASN A 476 -29.59 19.50 30.37
C ASN A 476 -29.59 20.41 29.12
N ASN A 477 -29.57 19.83 27.91
CA ASN A 477 -29.45 20.55 26.63
C ASN A 477 -28.19 21.41 26.50
N ILE A 478 -27.12 21.04 27.21
CA ILE A 478 -25.81 21.68 27.08
C ILE A 478 -24.97 20.86 26.11
N GLU A 479 -24.37 21.53 25.13
CA GLU A 479 -23.49 20.90 24.17
C GLU A 479 -22.28 20.24 24.86
N ILE A 480 -22.06 18.97 24.54
CA ILE A 480 -20.90 18.21 24.94
C ILE A 480 -19.81 18.45 23.90
N LYS A 481 -18.66 18.94 24.38
CA LYS A 481 -17.49 19.17 23.54
C LYS A 481 -17.07 17.92 22.79
N ASN A 482 -16.70 18.12 21.53
CA ASN A 482 -16.14 17.09 20.67
C ASN A 482 -14.89 16.46 21.32
N LYS A 483 -14.76 15.14 21.19
CA LYS A 483 -13.68 14.35 21.79
C LYS A 483 -12.42 14.29 20.94
N GLY A 484 -12.42 14.91 19.75
CA GLY A 484 -11.26 15.06 18.88
C GLY A 484 -10.04 15.57 19.64
N TYR A 485 -8.98 14.78 19.61
CA TYR A 485 -7.75 15.03 20.36
C TYR A 485 -6.53 14.74 19.50
N ILE A 486 -5.71 15.77 19.28
CA ILE A 486 -4.50 15.72 18.47
C ILE A 486 -3.37 16.26 19.34
N ALA A 487 -2.35 15.45 19.63
CA ALA A 487 -1.23 15.86 20.48
C ALA A 487 0.11 15.30 20.00
N ASP A 488 1.15 16.14 19.97
CA ASP A 488 2.49 15.71 19.51
C ASP A 488 2.46 15.13 18.09
N CYS A 489 1.59 15.66 17.22
CA CYS A 489 1.47 15.20 15.83
C CYS A 489 2.23 16.12 14.87
N GLU A 490 2.68 15.55 13.76
CA GLU A 490 3.39 16.30 12.72
C GLU A 490 2.70 16.12 11.36
N PHE A 491 2.31 17.24 10.76
CA PHE A 491 1.70 17.36 9.45
C PHE A 491 2.75 17.91 8.50
N THR A 492 3.17 17.11 7.52
CA THR A 492 4.29 17.45 6.63
C THR A 492 3.96 17.28 5.17
N TRP A 493 4.48 18.20 4.36
CA TRP A 493 4.55 18.08 2.91
C TRP A 493 6.00 18.20 2.47
N ASP A 494 6.51 17.23 1.73
CA ASP A 494 7.86 17.24 1.16
C ASP A 494 7.82 17.10 -0.36
N ASP A 495 8.98 17.08 -1.00
CA ASP A 495 9.11 17.04 -2.46
C ASP A 495 8.54 15.74 -3.10
N ASN A 496 8.15 14.73 -2.30
CA ASN A 496 7.44 13.56 -2.81
C ASN A 496 5.91 13.77 -2.92
N PHE A 497 5.39 14.87 -2.36
CA PHE A 497 4.00 15.28 -2.57
C PHE A 497 3.77 15.59 -4.04
N PHE A 498 2.97 14.77 -4.70
CA PHE A 498 2.92 14.72 -6.16
C PHE A 498 1.91 15.67 -6.81
N ARG A 499 1.00 16.23 -6.01
CA ARG A 499 0.16 17.35 -6.46
C ARG A 499 0.86 18.68 -6.20
N ASN A 500 0.43 19.71 -6.92
CA ASN A 500 0.95 21.05 -6.70
C ASN A 500 0.20 21.77 -5.57
N ASP A 501 -1.09 21.47 -5.38
CA ASP A 501 -2.04 22.14 -4.50
C ASP A 501 -2.29 21.33 -3.21
N ALA A 502 -1.45 21.52 -2.20
CA ALA A 502 -1.74 20.96 -0.87
C ALA A 502 -2.90 21.74 -0.24
N ASN A 503 -3.90 21.06 0.34
CA ASN A 503 -5.09 21.71 0.88
C ASN A 503 -4.87 22.20 2.31
N CYS A 504 -5.01 21.31 3.30
CA CYS A 504 -4.78 21.68 4.69
C CYS A 504 -4.40 20.51 5.59
N GLY A 505 -3.77 20.82 6.72
CA GLY A 505 -3.54 19.84 7.78
C GLY A 505 -4.86 19.41 8.41
N ILE A 506 -5.56 20.35 9.06
CA ILE A 506 -6.84 20.10 9.70
C ILE A 506 -7.90 21.07 9.17
N SER A 507 -9.05 20.54 8.76
CA SER A 507 -10.25 21.33 8.47
C SER A 507 -11.33 21.08 9.52
N MET A 508 -12.09 22.13 9.84
CA MET A 508 -13.19 22.06 10.80
C MET A 508 -14.41 22.83 10.31
N TYR A 509 -15.59 22.21 10.35
CA TYR A 509 -16.85 22.86 10.03
C TYR A 509 -17.88 22.57 11.11
N HIS A 510 -18.44 23.61 11.74
CA HIS A 510 -19.55 23.48 12.70
C HIS A 510 -19.29 22.47 13.85
N VAL A 511 -18.09 22.50 14.43
CA VAL A 511 -17.68 21.59 15.51
C VAL A 511 -17.10 22.35 16.69
N ASN A 512 -17.43 21.95 17.91
CA ASN A 512 -16.99 22.65 19.12
C ASN A 512 -16.23 21.73 20.07
N GLY A 513 -15.00 22.10 20.43
CA GLY A 513 -14.21 21.46 21.48
C GLY A 513 -13.02 20.63 21.01
N VAL A 514 -12.64 20.68 19.73
CA VAL A 514 -11.44 19.99 19.22
C VAL A 514 -10.20 20.53 19.91
N ARG A 515 -9.28 19.65 20.32
CA ARG A 515 -8.08 20.03 21.08
C ARG A 515 -6.81 19.61 20.34
N ILE A 516 -5.94 20.59 20.08
CA ILE A 516 -4.67 20.42 19.37
C ILE A 516 -3.52 20.86 20.29
N TYR A 517 -2.56 19.98 20.52
CA TYR A 517 -1.43 20.21 21.42
C TYR A 517 -0.09 19.91 20.76
N ARG A 518 0.91 20.77 20.96
CA ARG A 518 2.33 20.52 20.59
C ARG A 518 2.52 19.92 19.18
N SER A 519 1.66 20.32 18.25
CA SER A 519 1.61 19.74 16.92
C SER A 519 2.28 20.66 15.91
N LYS A 520 2.85 20.08 14.86
CA LYS A 520 3.64 20.79 13.86
C LYS A 520 2.98 20.70 12.50
N PHE A 521 2.99 21.79 11.75
CA PHE A 521 2.47 21.90 10.40
C PHE A 521 3.56 22.52 9.54
N ILE A 522 4.19 21.72 8.67
CA ILE A 522 5.44 22.10 8.01
C ILE A 522 5.37 21.75 6.52
N ASP A 523 5.51 22.76 5.67
CA ASP A 523 5.70 22.56 4.24
C ASP A 523 7.19 22.68 3.88
N ASN A 524 7.82 21.52 3.69
CA ASN A 524 9.21 21.36 3.29
C ASN A 524 9.39 21.30 1.77
N ARG A 525 8.33 21.48 0.97
CA ARG A 525 8.45 21.48 -0.50
C ARG A 525 9.32 22.64 -0.98
N THR A 526 10.30 22.31 -1.80
CA THR A 526 11.29 23.24 -2.35
C THR A 526 10.77 23.94 -3.60
N ASN A 527 9.98 23.25 -4.42
CA ASN A 527 9.52 23.73 -5.73
C ASN A 527 8.02 24.01 -5.78
N VAL A 528 7.55 24.99 -5.00
CA VAL A 528 6.15 25.46 -5.07
C VAL A 528 6.07 26.73 -5.92
N SER A 529 5.37 26.66 -7.06
CA SER A 529 5.32 27.73 -8.07
C SER A 529 4.53 28.96 -7.63
N THR A 530 3.44 28.77 -6.90
CA THR A 530 2.57 29.83 -6.41
C THR A 530 2.39 29.74 -4.91
N TRP A 531 2.26 30.91 -4.28
CA TRP A 531 2.07 31.00 -2.84
C TRP A 531 0.85 30.19 -2.35
N THR A 532 -0.27 30.34 -3.04
CA THR A 532 -1.58 29.76 -2.72
C THR A 532 -1.65 28.24 -2.94
N ASN A 533 -0.57 27.63 -3.41
CA ASN A 533 -0.44 26.17 -3.54
C ASN A 533 0.19 25.55 -2.27
N ARG A 534 0.61 26.39 -1.32
CA ARG A 534 1.05 25.96 0.00
C ARG A 534 -0.16 25.63 0.87
N PRO A 535 -0.06 24.67 1.80
CA PRO A 535 -1.22 24.24 2.56
C PRO A 535 -1.58 25.27 3.62
N VAL A 536 -2.82 25.21 4.06
CA VAL A 536 -3.27 25.81 5.31
C VAL A 536 -2.98 24.84 6.47
N GLY A 537 -2.43 25.32 7.59
CA GLY A 537 -2.21 24.47 8.75
C GLY A 537 -3.54 23.98 9.34
N ILE A 538 -4.37 24.94 9.77
CA ILE A 538 -5.72 24.69 10.27
C ILE A 538 -6.70 25.64 9.58
N GLY A 539 -7.69 25.10 8.87
CA GLY A 539 -8.79 25.86 8.27
C GLY A 539 -10.10 25.61 9.01
N SER A 540 -10.89 26.64 9.28
CA SER A 540 -12.16 26.45 9.98
C SER A 540 -13.26 27.46 9.62
N ILE A 541 -14.50 26.96 9.66
CA ILE A 541 -15.72 27.74 9.53
C ILE A 541 -16.67 27.32 10.66
N ASP A 542 -17.08 28.27 11.48
CA ASP A 542 -17.99 28.05 12.60
C ASP A 542 -17.52 26.95 13.58
N ALA A 543 -16.25 26.98 13.98
CA ALA A 543 -15.67 25.95 14.84
C ALA A 543 -15.04 26.51 16.13
N GLY A 544 -15.20 25.77 17.23
CA GLY A 544 -14.54 26.03 18.50
C GLY A 544 -13.42 25.05 18.78
N TYR A 545 -12.22 25.55 19.03
CA TYR A 545 -11.05 24.71 19.27
C TYR A 545 -9.92 25.45 20.00
N SER A 546 -8.96 24.68 20.49
CA SER A 546 -7.77 25.20 21.16
C SER A 546 -6.50 24.65 20.52
N VAL A 547 -5.55 25.54 20.21
CA VAL A 547 -4.19 25.22 19.74
C VAL A 547 -3.20 25.65 20.82
N LEU A 548 -2.61 24.68 21.51
CA LEU A 548 -1.87 24.93 22.76
C LEU A 548 -0.49 24.27 22.75
N GLY A 549 0.57 25.02 23.08
CA GLY A 549 1.91 24.46 23.29
C GLY A 549 2.03 23.54 24.52
N ARG A 550 1.02 23.50 25.39
CA ARG A 550 1.02 22.65 26.59
C ARG A 550 -0.37 22.06 26.83
N TYR A 551 -0.43 20.95 27.55
CA TYR A 551 -1.70 20.44 28.04
C TYR A 551 -2.38 21.48 28.93
N ALA A 552 -3.70 21.58 28.83
CA ALA A 552 -4.48 22.41 29.74
C ALA A 552 -4.46 21.77 31.14
N SER A 553 -3.52 22.17 32.00
CA SER A 553 -3.58 21.82 33.42
C SER A 553 -4.59 22.74 34.11
N PRO A 554 -5.59 22.22 34.84
CA PRO A 554 -6.45 23.03 35.70
C PRO A 554 -5.70 23.60 36.92
N THR A 555 -4.48 23.11 37.20
CA THR A 555 -3.61 23.61 38.27
C THR A 555 -2.30 24.12 37.67
N LEU A 556 -2.11 25.44 37.71
CA LEU A 556 -0.77 26.01 37.60
C LEU A 556 0.01 25.59 38.86
N PRO A 557 1.17 24.93 38.74
CA PRO A 557 2.06 24.75 39.89
C PRO A 557 2.40 26.14 40.46
N GLN A 558 2.20 26.32 41.75
CA GLN A 558 2.17 27.61 42.46
C GLN A 558 3.48 28.43 42.41
N ASN A 559 4.53 27.97 41.71
CA ASN A 559 5.88 28.53 41.73
C ASN A 559 6.49 28.82 40.34
N GLN A 560 5.69 29.05 39.29
CA GLN A 560 6.21 29.58 38.03
C GLN A 560 5.99 31.10 37.94
N THR A 561 7.09 31.85 37.86
CA THR A 561 7.07 33.29 37.53
C THR A 561 6.58 33.51 36.10
N GLN A 562 6.07 34.71 35.80
CA GLN A 562 5.64 35.09 34.44
C GLN A 562 6.72 34.85 33.37
N ASP A 563 8.00 34.77 33.74
CA ASP A 563 9.13 34.47 32.84
C ASP A 563 9.17 33.00 32.35
N ALA A 564 8.47 32.08 33.01
CA ALA A 564 8.34 30.70 32.52
C ALA A 564 7.51 30.62 31.23
N TYR A 565 6.70 31.64 30.92
CA TYR A 565 5.84 31.71 29.74
C TYR A 565 6.57 32.07 28.44
N PHE A 566 7.81 32.55 28.54
CA PHE A 566 8.69 32.83 27.40
C PHE A 566 9.92 31.93 27.39
N ASN A 567 9.85 30.76 28.04
CA ASN A 567 10.95 29.80 27.97
C ASN A 567 10.97 29.18 26.56
N PRO A 568 12.00 29.44 25.72
CA PRO A 568 12.10 28.85 24.38
C PRO A 568 12.22 27.32 24.37
N ASN A 569 12.44 26.71 25.55
CA ASN A 569 12.46 25.26 25.74
C ASN A 569 11.08 24.67 26.09
N LEU A 570 10.03 25.48 26.24
CA LEU A 570 8.68 24.94 26.38
C LEU A 570 8.21 24.40 25.02
N PRO A 571 7.52 23.26 24.99
CA PRO A 571 6.92 22.78 23.76
C PRO A 571 5.89 23.78 23.22
N TYR A 572 5.77 23.85 21.90
CA TYR A 572 4.86 24.75 21.19
C TYR A 572 4.19 24.00 20.03
N CYS A 573 3.07 24.53 19.54
CA CYS A 573 2.63 24.17 18.20
C CYS A 573 3.46 24.96 17.19
N GLU A 574 3.85 24.34 16.07
CA GLU A 574 4.70 24.95 15.05
C GLU A 574 3.95 25.03 13.72
N PHE A 575 4.00 26.18 13.06
CA PHE A 575 3.45 26.41 11.74
C PHE A 575 4.55 27.01 10.88
N LYS A 576 4.94 26.33 9.81
CA LYS A 576 6.12 26.69 9.04
C LYS A 576 5.92 26.56 7.54
N ASN A 577 6.27 27.63 6.84
CA ASN A 577 6.25 27.71 5.37
C ASN A 577 4.85 27.45 4.74
N LEU A 578 3.77 27.78 5.44
CA LEU A 578 2.38 27.51 5.05
C LEU A 578 1.71 28.71 4.41
N GLU A 579 0.75 28.52 3.51
CA GLU A 579 -0.07 29.63 2.98
C GLU A 579 -0.72 30.41 4.14
N ILE A 580 -1.40 29.69 5.02
CA ILE A 580 -1.96 30.24 6.24
C ILE A 580 -1.67 29.26 7.36
N GLY A 581 -1.13 29.73 8.49
CA GLY A 581 -0.96 28.89 9.68
C GLY A 581 -2.32 28.46 10.23
N ILE A 582 -3.17 29.44 10.56
CA ILE A 582 -4.56 29.22 10.98
C ILE A 582 -5.47 30.19 10.24
N ASP A 583 -6.42 29.65 9.46
CA ASP A 583 -7.53 30.38 8.85
C ASP A 583 -8.81 30.02 9.61
N ALA A 584 -9.43 31.00 10.27
CA ALA A 584 -10.68 30.77 10.98
C ALA A 584 -11.71 31.85 10.68
N SER A 585 -12.93 31.39 10.41
CA SER A 585 -14.07 32.26 10.14
C SER A 585 -15.29 31.82 10.94
N ASN A 586 -16.13 32.78 11.36
CA ASN A 586 -17.45 32.49 11.90
C ASN A 586 -18.52 33.21 11.07
N ALA A 587 -19.63 32.52 10.82
CA ALA A 587 -20.81 33.10 10.19
C ALA A 587 -22.01 33.04 11.14
N THR A 588 -22.14 31.97 11.92
CA THR A 588 -23.33 31.68 12.72
C THR A 588 -23.04 31.29 14.16
N SER A 589 -21.81 30.91 14.49
CA SER A 589 -21.44 30.42 15.82
C SER A 589 -20.71 31.45 16.68
N SER A 590 -20.79 31.27 18.00
CA SER A 590 -20.00 31.99 19.00
C SER A 590 -19.02 31.06 19.73
N PHE A 591 -18.55 30.01 19.03
CA PHE A 591 -17.72 28.99 19.65
C PHE A 591 -16.34 29.54 20.06
N PRO A 592 -15.77 29.05 21.17
CA PRO A 592 -14.51 29.58 21.70
C PRO A 592 -13.32 29.19 20.82
N PHE A 593 -12.48 30.19 20.51
CA PHE A 593 -11.23 30.01 19.78
C PHE A 593 -10.04 30.48 20.64
N LEU A 594 -9.06 29.60 20.82
CA LEU A 594 -7.87 29.88 21.62
C LEU A 594 -6.59 29.39 20.92
N VAL A 595 -5.64 30.30 20.74
CA VAL A 595 -4.28 29.99 20.30
C VAL A 595 -3.29 30.51 21.33
N ASP A 596 -2.52 29.61 21.93
CA ASP A 596 -1.60 29.91 23.02
C ASP A 596 -0.29 29.14 22.90
N ASN A 597 0.83 29.83 23.07
CA ASN A 597 2.17 29.26 23.03
C ASN A 597 2.46 28.49 21.73
N SER A 598 2.24 29.15 20.59
CA SER A 598 2.50 28.61 19.24
C SER A 598 3.50 29.49 18.48
N GLN A 599 4.23 28.89 17.55
CA GLN A 599 5.21 29.55 16.69
C GLN A 599 4.79 29.50 15.22
N PHE A 600 4.82 30.64 14.56
CA PHE A 600 4.51 30.81 13.14
C PHE A 600 5.74 31.35 12.42
N GLU A 601 6.44 30.51 11.66
CA GLU A 601 7.64 30.86 10.90
C GLU A 601 7.33 30.90 9.40
N ASN A 602 7.61 32.03 8.75
CA ASN A 602 7.47 32.19 7.30
C ASN A 602 6.10 31.72 6.78
N CYS A 603 5.02 32.05 7.49
CA CYS A 603 3.66 31.89 6.99
C CYS A 603 3.23 33.24 6.42
N GLY A 604 2.62 33.26 5.24
CA GLY A 604 2.19 34.53 4.63
C GLY A 604 0.91 35.04 5.25
N PHE A 605 0.12 34.16 5.88
CA PHE A 605 -0.65 34.53 7.06
C PHE A 605 -0.28 33.64 8.25
N GLY A 606 0.13 34.20 9.38
CA GLY A 606 0.32 33.39 10.59
C GLY A 606 -1.04 32.92 11.12
N ILE A 607 -1.88 33.89 11.50
CA ILE A 607 -3.29 33.67 11.86
C ILE A 607 -4.14 34.68 11.11
N TYR A 608 -5.15 34.20 10.38
CA TYR A 608 -6.19 34.99 9.74
C TYR A 608 -7.54 34.68 10.39
N LEU A 609 -8.16 35.71 11.00
CA LEU A 609 -9.48 35.62 11.60
C LEU A 609 -10.45 36.52 10.85
N SER A 610 -11.60 35.97 10.45
CA SER A 610 -12.67 36.71 9.81
C SER A 610 -14.02 36.52 10.50
N SER A 611 -14.73 37.61 10.77
CA SER A 611 -16.06 37.60 11.40
C SER A 611 -16.11 36.86 12.74
N HIS A 612 -14.97 36.71 13.43
CA HIS A 612 -14.86 35.91 14.65
C HIS A 612 -15.13 36.74 15.90
N TRP A 613 -15.90 36.18 16.84
CA TRP A 613 -16.20 36.83 18.13
C TRP A 613 -15.45 36.13 19.28
N ASN A 614 -14.95 36.90 20.24
CA ASN A 614 -14.30 36.41 21.48
C ASN A 614 -13.07 35.51 21.26
N ALA A 615 -12.33 35.70 20.16
CA ALA A 615 -11.09 34.98 19.91
C ALA A 615 -9.98 35.36 20.91
N THR A 616 -9.21 34.39 21.41
CA THR A 616 -8.06 34.62 22.28
C THR A 616 -6.77 34.16 21.61
N VAL A 617 -5.84 35.07 21.37
CA VAL A 617 -4.53 34.81 20.73
C VAL A 617 -3.43 35.35 21.63
N ILE A 618 -2.77 34.48 22.40
CA ILE A 618 -1.85 34.90 23.45
C ILE A 618 -0.51 34.17 23.43
N ARG A 619 0.57 34.85 23.81
CA ARG A 619 1.90 34.25 24.01
C ARG A 619 2.44 33.47 22.79
N ASN A 620 2.11 33.91 21.59
CA ASN A 620 2.59 33.29 20.36
C ASN A 620 3.81 34.03 19.82
N LYS A 621 4.64 33.33 19.05
CA LYS A 621 5.81 33.88 18.38
C LYS A 621 5.58 33.87 16.87
N PHE A 622 5.76 35.02 16.23
CA PHE A 622 5.66 35.17 14.80
C PHE A 622 7.00 35.60 14.22
N GLU A 623 7.48 34.88 13.21
CA GLU A 623 8.79 35.09 12.62
C GLU A 623 8.72 35.18 11.09
N ALA A 624 9.37 36.20 10.56
CA ALA A 624 9.53 36.41 9.12
C ALA A 624 11.03 36.51 8.82
N ASN A 625 11.58 35.46 8.21
CA ASN A 625 13.00 35.27 8.00
C ASN A 625 13.39 35.39 6.52
N ASN A 626 14.67 35.71 6.25
CA ASN A 626 15.18 35.75 4.88
C ASN A 626 15.22 34.38 4.19
N ASN A 627 15.17 33.29 4.96
CA ASN A 627 15.10 31.91 4.46
C ASN A 627 13.67 31.47 4.10
N LYS A 628 12.74 32.41 3.91
CA LYS A 628 11.37 32.11 3.47
C LYS A 628 11.37 31.51 2.05
N PRO A 629 10.37 30.69 1.71
CA PRO A 629 10.20 30.22 0.33
C PRO A 629 10.06 31.38 -0.66
N SER A 630 10.66 31.22 -1.85
CA SER A 630 10.69 32.23 -2.91
C SER A 630 9.30 32.69 -3.35
N ALA A 631 8.32 31.78 -3.34
CA ALA A 631 6.93 32.06 -3.67
C ALA A 631 6.20 33.00 -2.68
N MET A 632 6.79 33.36 -1.54
CA MET A 632 6.17 34.20 -0.50
C MET A 632 6.64 35.66 -0.55
N PRO A 633 6.02 36.58 -1.31
CA PRO A 633 6.50 37.97 -1.38
C PRO A 633 6.16 38.80 -0.13
N TYR A 634 5.06 38.50 0.57
CA TYR A 634 4.56 39.28 1.71
C TYR A 634 4.06 38.36 2.82
N MET A 635 4.21 38.80 4.09
CA MET A 635 3.73 38.05 5.25
C MET A 635 2.92 38.94 6.19
N LYS A 636 1.73 38.48 6.56
CA LYS A 636 0.81 39.12 7.51
C LYS A 636 0.69 38.21 8.73
N GLN A 637 1.39 38.53 9.79
CA GLN A 637 1.59 37.58 10.89
C GLN A 637 0.30 37.34 11.68
N LEU A 638 -0.41 38.40 12.07
CA LEU A 638 -1.69 38.31 12.76
C LEU A 638 -2.72 39.24 12.11
N ASN A 639 -3.86 38.70 11.69
CA ASN A 639 -4.87 39.43 10.91
C ASN A 639 -6.28 39.25 11.50
N PHE A 640 -6.98 40.37 11.72
CA PHE A 640 -8.37 40.40 12.15
C PHE A 640 -9.21 41.23 11.18
N ASN A 641 -10.26 40.62 10.64
CA ASN A 641 -11.22 41.25 9.74
C ASN A 641 -12.65 41.02 10.23
N TRP A 642 -13.46 42.06 10.44
CA TRP A 642 -14.83 41.90 10.95
C TRP A 642 -14.94 41.20 12.32
N CYS A 643 -13.86 41.19 13.11
CA CYS A 643 -13.83 40.53 14.42
C CYS A 643 -14.32 41.44 15.57
N SER A 644 -14.78 40.84 16.68
CA SER A 644 -15.30 41.53 17.87
C SER A 644 -14.90 40.80 19.16
N GLY A 645 -14.71 41.52 20.27
CA GLY A 645 -14.50 40.96 21.61
C GLY A 645 -13.20 40.16 21.79
N TYR A 646 -12.22 40.33 20.90
CA TYR A 646 -11.01 39.52 20.90
C TYR A 646 -9.99 39.98 21.93
N LYS A 647 -9.15 39.04 22.39
CA LYS A 647 -8.03 39.27 23.29
C LYS A 647 -6.70 38.84 22.65
N VAL A 648 -5.78 39.79 22.51
CA VAL A 648 -4.42 39.58 22.03
C VAL A 648 -3.44 40.05 23.11
N GLU A 649 -2.56 39.18 23.61
CA GLU A 649 -1.66 39.50 24.73
C GLU A 649 -0.36 38.69 24.68
N GLY A 650 0.80 39.31 24.94
CA GLY A 650 2.07 38.59 25.11
C GLY A 650 2.65 37.99 23.82
N ASN A 651 2.16 38.40 22.64
CA ASN A 651 2.66 37.88 21.37
C ASN A 651 3.94 38.62 20.93
N VAL A 652 4.91 37.89 20.39
CA VAL A 652 6.21 38.42 19.94
C VAL A 652 6.30 38.36 18.42
N PHE A 653 6.72 39.45 17.79
CA PHE A 653 6.89 39.56 16.34
C PHE A 653 8.35 39.88 16.02
N ASN A 654 9.07 38.94 15.39
CA ASN A 654 10.49 39.07 15.04
C ASN A 654 10.69 38.95 13.53
N ASN A 655 11.07 40.06 12.88
CA ASN A 655 11.17 40.12 11.43
C ASN A 655 12.58 40.50 11.01
N SER A 656 13.24 39.65 10.22
CA SER A 656 14.57 39.89 9.63
C SER A 656 14.53 40.16 8.12
N THR A 657 13.33 40.21 7.54
CA THR A 657 13.09 40.47 6.10
C THR A 657 12.10 41.62 5.89
N PHE A 658 12.21 42.32 4.76
CA PHE A 658 11.27 43.37 4.37
C PHE A 658 9.93 42.76 3.90
N GLY A 659 8.81 43.46 4.13
CA GLY A 659 7.48 43.02 3.66
C GLY A 659 6.67 42.16 4.64
N ALA A 660 7.08 42.09 5.91
CA ALA A 660 6.32 41.47 6.99
C ALA A 660 5.52 42.51 7.80
N LEU A 661 4.23 42.28 7.96
CA LEU A 661 3.33 43.09 8.79
C LEU A 661 2.95 42.28 10.04
N GLY A 662 3.24 42.82 11.21
CA GLY A 662 3.02 42.17 12.51
C GLY A 662 1.54 41.91 12.82
N CYS A 663 0.77 42.96 13.10
CA CYS A 663 -0.65 42.86 13.40
C CYS A 663 -1.46 43.81 12.52
N LEU A 664 -2.45 43.29 11.78
CA LEU A 664 -3.41 44.07 11.00
C LEU A 664 -4.82 43.86 11.52
N VAL A 665 -5.50 44.95 11.84
CA VAL A 665 -6.90 44.95 12.26
C VAL A 665 -7.68 45.91 11.37
N TYR A 666 -8.80 45.45 10.82
CA TYR A 666 -9.71 46.27 10.02
C TYR A 666 -11.15 45.77 10.16
N ASN A 667 -12.10 46.68 9.99
CA ASN A 667 -13.53 46.43 10.23
C ASN A 667 -13.82 45.86 11.64
N SER A 668 -13.06 46.27 12.65
CA SER A 668 -13.27 45.82 14.03
C SER A 668 -14.64 46.28 14.54
N GLN A 669 -15.38 45.36 15.15
CA GLN A 669 -16.78 45.55 15.55
C GLN A 669 -16.90 46.14 16.96
N HIS A 670 -18.13 46.21 17.48
CA HIS A 670 -18.50 47.07 18.60
C HIS A 670 -18.11 46.60 20.01
N GLU A 671 -17.74 45.32 20.21
CA GLU A 671 -17.38 44.81 21.54
C GLU A 671 -15.98 45.29 21.98
N PRO A 672 -15.67 45.31 23.29
CA PRO A 672 -14.35 45.68 23.78
C PRO A 672 -13.24 44.76 23.21
N ASN A 673 -12.43 45.31 22.32
CA ASN A 673 -11.31 44.63 21.69
C ASN A 673 -10.00 44.97 22.41
N GLN A 674 -9.24 43.95 22.79
CA GLN A 674 -8.05 44.11 23.65
C GLN A 674 -6.78 43.64 22.93
N ILE A 675 -5.80 44.54 22.78
CA ILE A 675 -4.45 44.22 22.31
C ILE A 675 -3.45 44.77 23.32
N TYR A 676 -2.78 43.87 24.03
CA TYR A 676 -1.74 44.16 25.00
C TYR A 676 -0.41 43.57 24.54
N ARG A 677 0.68 44.23 24.96
CA ARG A 677 2.03 43.74 24.71
C ARG A 677 2.38 42.61 25.67
#